data_AF-A0A521KGM5-F1
#
_entry.id   AF-A0A521KGM5-F1
#
_cell.length_a   1.000
_cell.length_b   1.000
_cell.length_c   1.000
_cell.angle_alpha   90.00
_cell.angle_beta   90.00
_cell.angle_gamma   90.00
#
_symmetry.space_group_name_H-M   'P 1'
#
loop_
_entity.id
_entity.type
_entity.pdbx_description
1 polymer ?
#
loop_
_entity_poly.entity_id
_entity_poly.type
_entity_poly.pdbx_seq_one_letter_code
_entity_poly.pdbx_strand_id
1 'polypeptide(L)'
;MKFFHALVIALPLALAPAADSPFTECLKRAESAFAQGDATAAGVYVRQALERDPRSRAAWALRAKMAEAAADTDERLWCLHHEYRLAVAQKLPRAAQDVLKQNLLAIDPLAKDLLDLGKVTLDKLKALALELEKDKRPHSAIRVWKQVLALDPERAEAQQAIERIASVPDPSLAGEAKPKDLLAGVSEEWIREFDLKHGDWERAGEYEKPNYKTKCSAGYEVMVRSAEAMEQMNAFYRVFFRYGTEAEGGSVPRIELRIFKNRDEYLKRGTGPPLEWSGGQFTGEAVETFAGQGGFDVMIGILFHEAAHQFVSLATQAAGWLNEGLASFFEGTRVLANGTVVFNLPAAGRLFELSGRMKVGWMDDAEDGIDDQKPETIPREAPTFGIVLENHYDWGPAWYAPTWGVVYFLYNYQDLEDGRFLYRNAFGEFIDKSGGRTGEGAIENFEEVVLAHPEPPTPDVKLTQSVALPRTVAELDPVWKQYMLDLADEQSGKRTVARPYLKWARYALIRKDLNAAEEHFEKGVVAAPSDALLHYEFAQFLAEQRANPDRAAQLLNQALRSLERAEKPDEALLAKADKLLDKLDPKRKSLGRILDEVSAASRSISTRYLSSEMYLMAMETSWRLGMELRQPALLDVYADALRRSKRSIALWQLAYNESDLGGWSAAGNDAFKAERTALRSDWKDEAGAEYAFRFLALDKVTSGDYSLEAEVQAENGQVSFAGLVFGKKSDATFHALIYFPAKDRDSTAFVDLASFYGGSNKTWRHIGIEAVKDDPAHRTSETWHKLRLDVTGAEVDLWVDGKLMPKHAFPSLDVLRGSFGLITGPGRAAFRNIRYLARAVGDPAGPIERTIRLESLPKEQSLAADSYLDAVAPFPRVTRWAQGKRTSWEEKGLVPQLFVLWNIDQNNVIPIDGWLRDLERQYAPYGLEIFSITTYLDDLRIGAYLKEHPFPGAVAVDVKNETVWGETFELYKIETYRLPRLILVDIDQRVVWEGDPGFKKGGPKQGEGSYLDAPLEELIAKRRLKELRAWIGAWESSALPALRAGDLAAALPALREARKLERQIAPPVASAQDALQLLEDAVAAPDGLIAKLQESGGEACGGTLIAWAELVGKPFDKPAAAALRKLDSSKSGVAWKKLIATTDAWKTRLVSPKAEERAAQLAAELEAMPGVLADRKS
;
A
#
# COMPACT_ATOMS: atom_id res chain seq x y z
N MET A 1 -73.41 -41.16 -5.04
CA MET A 1 -74.62 -41.33 -4.20
C MET A 1 -74.15 -41.43 -2.74
N LYS A 2 -74.43 -40.41 -1.90
CA LYS A 2 -74.44 -40.41 -0.40
C LYS A 2 -73.07 -40.67 0.33
N PHE A 3 -72.63 -40.01 1.42
CA PHE A 3 -73.13 -38.90 2.26
C PHE A 3 -72.07 -38.53 3.34
N PHE A 4 -72.17 -37.31 3.88
CA PHE A 4 -71.86 -36.81 5.25
C PHE A 4 -70.46 -36.30 5.71
N HIS A 5 -70.37 -34.96 5.78
CA HIS A 5 -69.91 -34.01 6.82
C HIS A 5 -68.84 -34.39 7.87
N ALA A 6 -67.85 -33.50 8.01
CA ALA A 6 -67.45 -32.94 9.31
C ALA A 6 -66.98 -31.48 9.16
N LEU A 7 -67.54 -30.62 10.00
CA LEU A 7 -67.30 -29.19 10.15
C LEU A 7 -65.92 -28.95 10.80
N VAL A 8 -65.03 -28.18 10.18
CA VAL A 8 -63.85 -27.61 10.84
C VAL A 8 -63.98 -26.08 10.81
N ILE A 9 -63.92 -25.51 12.00
CA ILE A 9 -63.98 -24.11 12.34
C ILE A 9 -62.82 -23.38 11.66
N ALA A 10 -63.11 -22.42 10.78
CA ALA A 10 -62.13 -21.47 10.27
C ALA A 10 -61.84 -20.42 11.35
N LEU A 11 -60.80 -20.62 12.15
CA LEU A 11 -60.12 -19.52 12.82
C LEU A 11 -59.30 -18.77 11.75
N PRO A 12 -59.39 -17.43 11.64
CA PRO A 12 -58.40 -16.68 10.90
C PRO A 12 -57.07 -16.81 11.66
N LEU A 13 -56.13 -17.58 11.11
CA LEU A 13 -54.72 -17.40 11.49
C LEU A 13 -54.37 -15.96 11.16
N ALA A 14 -54.27 -15.13 12.19
CA ALA A 14 -53.54 -13.89 12.12
C ALA A 14 -52.09 -14.24 11.77
N LEU A 15 -51.77 -14.18 10.48
CA LEU A 15 -50.40 -14.08 10.02
C LEU A 15 -49.79 -12.89 10.77
N ALA A 16 -48.81 -13.16 11.64
CA ALA A 16 -48.00 -12.11 12.21
C ALA A 16 -47.45 -11.27 11.03
N PRO A 17 -47.56 -9.94 11.07
CA PRO A 17 -47.00 -9.10 10.02
C PRO A 17 -45.51 -9.41 9.89
N ALA A 18 -45.04 -9.62 8.67
CA ALA A 18 -43.61 -9.75 8.39
C ALA A 18 -42.89 -8.54 9.01
N ALA A 19 -41.81 -8.79 9.76
CA ALA A 19 -41.02 -7.72 10.34
C ALA A 19 -40.50 -6.81 9.21
N ASP A 20 -40.67 -5.50 9.36
CA ASP A 20 -40.13 -4.52 8.43
C ASP A 20 -38.60 -4.70 8.32
N SER A 21 -38.04 -4.55 7.12
CA SER A 21 -36.58 -4.56 6.95
C SER A 21 -35.93 -3.37 7.68
N PRO A 22 -34.66 -3.49 8.15
CA PRO A 22 -33.95 -2.38 8.81
C PRO A 22 -33.93 -1.08 7.99
N PHE A 23 -33.85 -1.19 6.66
CA PHE A 23 -34.01 -0.07 5.73
C PHE A 23 -35.39 0.60 5.86
N THR A 24 -36.46 -0.19 5.81
CA THR A 24 -37.85 0.30 5.88
C THR A 24 -38.12 0.95 7.23
N GLU A 25 -37.60 0.38 8.31
CA GLU A 25 -37.69 0.95 9.65
C GLU A 25 -36.99 2.32 9.73
N CYS A 26 -35.76 2.43 9.20
CA CYS A 26 -35.04 3.72 9.15
C CYS A 26 -35.82 4.77 8.37
N LEU A 27 -36.36 4.41 7.20
CA LEU A 27 -37.13 5.34 6.38
C LEU A 27 -38.42 5.80 7.10
N LYS A 28 -39.17 4.88 7.71
CA LYS A 28 -40.37 5.21 8.50
C LYS A 28 -40.05 6.09 9.71
N ARG A 29 -38.93 5.84 10.40
CA ARG A 29 -38.43 6.70 11.50
C ARG A 29 -38.05 8.09 10.99
N ALA A 30 -37.41 8.18 9.81
CA ALA A 30 -37.10 9.47 9.19
C ALA A 30 -38.37 10.26 8.87
N GLU A 31 -39.37 9.62 8.26
CA GLU A 31 -40.67 10.24 7.96
C GLU A 31 -41.40 10.68 9.23
N SER A 32 -41.39 9.84 10.27
CA SER A 32 -42.06 10.13 11.54
C SER A 32 -41.38 11.28 12.29
N ALA A 33 -40.06 11.28 12.39
CA ALA A 33 -39.29 12.37 13.00
C ALA A 33 -39.50 13.69 12.25
N PHE A 34 -39.51 13.64 10.91
CA PHE A 34 -39.78 14.82 10.10
C PHE A 34 -41.20 15.35 10.30
N ALA A 35 -42.21 14.47 10.35
CA ALA A 35 -43.60 14.84 10.63
C ALA A 35 -43.78 15.43 12.04
N GLN A 36 -42.93 15.05 13.00
CA GLN A 36 -42.91 15.57 14.37
C GLN A 36 -42.10 16.88 14.51
N GLY A 37 -41.46 17.34 13.43
CA GLY A 37 -40.62 18.54 13.45
C GLY A 37 -39.20 18.32 13.99
N ASP A 38 -38.77 17.08 14.25
CA ASP A 38 -37.40 16.75 14.62
C ASP A 38 -36.53 16.55 13.37
N ALA A 39 -36.10 17.67 12.79
CA ALA A 39 -35.28 17.68 11.58
C ALA A 39 -33.91 17.02 11.79
N THR A 40 -33.34 17.09 12.99
CA THR A 40 -32.04 16.50 13.32
C THR A 40 -32.12 14.98 13.30
N ALA A 41 -33.09 14.39 14.00
CA ALA A 41 -33.29 12.94 14.01
C ALA A 41 -33.69 12.42 12.62
N ALA A 42 -34.58 13.12 11.92
CA ALA A 42 -34.93 12.79 10.54
C ALA A 42 -33.70 12.76 9.62
N GLY A 43 -32.76 13.70 9.80
CA GLY A 43 -31.53 13.79 9.01
C GLY A 43 -30.56 12.64 9.25
N VAL A 44 -30.51 12.12 10.48
CA VAL A 44 -29.75 10.91 10.81
C VAL A 44 -30.41 9.69 10.17
N TYR A 45 -31.72 9.52 10.33
CA TYR A 45 -32.42 8.34 9.83
C TYR A 45 -32.47 8.26 8.30
N VAL A 46 -32.64 9.37 7.59
CA VAL A 46 -32.63 9.36 6.11
C VAL A 46 -31.23 9.02 5.57
N ARG A 47 -30.17 9.45 6.26
CA ARG A 47 -28.79 9.09 5.92
C ARG A 47 -28.55 7.60 6.14
N GLN A 48 -28.98 7.08 7.29
CA GLN A 48 -28.93 5.65 7.59
C GLN A 48 -29.72 4.81 6.58
N ALA A 49 -30.87 5.30 6.09
CA ALA A 49 -31.60 4.65 5.02
C ALA A 49 -30.79 4.62 3.70
N LEU A 50 -30.13 5.72 3.34
CA LEU A 50 -29.26 5.79 2.15
C LEU A 50 -27.97 4.97 2.28
N GLU A 51 -27.43 4.77 3.48
CA GLU A 51 -26.29 3.87 3.74
C GLU A 51 -26.66 2.39 3.53
N ARG A 52 -27.94 2.05 3.68
CA ARG A 52 -28.50 0.70 3.44
C ARG A 52 -28.93 0.53 1.99
N ASP A 53 -29.59 1.54 1.41
CA ASP A 53 -29.99 1.56 0.00
C ASP A 53 -29.84 2.96 -0.62
N PRO A 54 -28.70 3.24 -1.29
CA PRO A 54 -28.48 4.52 -1.96
C PRO A 54 -29.32 4.69 -3.24
N ARG A 55 -29.99 3.63 -3.72
CA ARG A 55 -30.85 3.66 -4.93
C ARG A 55 -32.31 3.93 -4.59
N SER A 56 -32.64 4.11 -3.31
CA SER A 56 -34.00 4.42 -2.89
C SER A 56 -34.42 5.83 -3.28
N ARG A 57 -35.30 5.95 -4.29
CA ARG A 57 -35.91 7.24 -4.65
C ARG A 57 -36.70 7.84 -3.49
N ALA A 58 -37.34 7.02 -2.67
CA ALA A 58 -38.12 7.48 -1.53
C ALA A 58 -37.24 8.19 -0.49
N ALA A 59 -36.06 7.65 -0.19
CA ALA A 59 -35.10 8.28 0.70
C ALA A 59 -34.57 9.62 0.14
N TRP A 60 -34.24 9.68 -1.16
CA TRP A 60 -33.84 10.93 -1.82
C TRP A 60 -34.95 11.98 -1.86
N ALA A 61 -36.18 11.57 -2.17
CA ALA A 61 -37.34 12.46 -2.17
C ALA A 61 -37.65 13.01 -0.76
N LEU A 62 -37.53 12.17 0.28
CA LEU A 62 -37.67 12.61 1.67
C LEU A 62 -36.59 13.63 2.03
N ARG A 63 -35.33 13.35 1.68
CA ARG A 63 -34.20 14.27 1.91
C ARG A 63 -34.40 15.61 1.19
N ALA A 64 -34.93 15.61 -0.03
CA ALA A 64 -35.28 16.83 -0.76
C ALA A 64 -36.37 17.66 -0.06
N LYS A 65 -37.42 17.00 0.46
CA LYS A 65 -38.48 17.68 1.24
C LYS A 65 -37.95 18.27 2.54
N MET A 66 -37.04 17.58 3.20
CA MET A 66 -36.40 18.08 4.42
C MET A 66 -35.53 19.31 4.13
N ALA A 67 -34.74 19.26 3.05
CA ALA A 67 -33.95 20.40 2.60
C ALA A 67 -34.84 21.60 2.23
N GLU A 68 -35.99 21.38 1.60
CA GLU A 68 -36.99 22.43 1.36
C GLU A 68 -37.50 23.05 2.66
N ALA A 69 -37.85 22.23 3.66
CA ALA A 69 -38.31 22.72 4.96
C ALA A 69 -37.21 23.49 5.72
N ALA A 70 -35.94 23.12 5.54
CA ALA A 70 -34.78 23.82 6.09
C ALA A 70 -34.34 25.04 5.25
N ALA A 71 -35.01 25.34 4.14
CA ALA A 71 -34.59 26.33 3.15
C ALA A 71 -33.17 26.12 2.57
N ASP A 72 -32.65 24.89 2.61
CA ASP A 72 -31.38 24.49 1.99
C ASP A 72 -31.62 24.18 0.50
N THR A 73 -31.49 25.20 -0.33
CA THR A 73 -31.72 25.08 -1.78
C THR A 73 -30.66 24.19 -2.46
N ASP A 74 -29.41 24.21 -1.98
CA ASP A 74 -28.31 23.42 -2.54
C ASP A 74 -28.57 21.91 -2.37
N GLU A 75 -28.90 21.48 -1.14
CA GLU A 75 -29.22 20.07 -0.87
C GLU A 75 -30.50 19.61 -1.57
N ARG A 76 -31.52 20.47 -1.60
CA ARG A 76 -32.78 20.19 -2.29
C ARG A 76 -32.52 19.90 -3.77
N LEU A 77 -31.78 20.77 -4.46
CA LEU A 77 -31.46 20.61 -5.87
C LEU A 77 -30.67 19.33 -6.13
N TRP A 78 -29.63 19.10 -5.34
CA TRP A 78 -28.81 17.89 -5.46
C TRP A 78 -29.64 16.61 -5.30
N CYS A 79 -30.54 16.56 -4.30
CA CYS A 79 -31.42 15.42 -4.07
C CYS A 79 -32.44 15.22 -5.21
N LEU A 80 -33.02 16.30 -5.76
CA LEU A 80 -33.95 16.21 -6.90
C LEU A 80 -33.26 15.71 -8.18
N HIS A 81 -32.01 16.14 -8.43
CA HIS A 81 -31.19 15.61 -9.52
C HIS A 81 -30.90 14.11 -9.35
N HIS A 82 -30.63 13.65 -8.12
CA HIS A 82 -30.48 12.23 -7.81
C HIS A 82 -31.78 11.44 -8.02
N GLU A 83 -32.91 11.93 -7.50
CA GLU A 83 -34.21 11.28 -7.66
C GLU A 83 -34.60 11.16 -9.14
N TYR A 84 -34.42 12.24 -9.93
CA TYR A 84 -34.73 12.22 -11.36
C TYR A 84 -33.86 11.22 -12.12
N ARG A 85 -32.55 11.20 -11.87
CA ARG A 85 -31.65 10.21 -12.50
C ARG A 85 -32.02 8.79 -12.15
N LEU A 86 -32.28 8.50 -10.88
CA LEU A 86 -32.76 7.18 -10.44
C LEU A 86 -34.10 6.83 -11.09
N ALA A 87 -34.99 7.80 -11.30
CA ALA A 87 -36.26 7.58 -11.97
C ALA A 87 -36.10 7.18 -13.45
N VAL A 88 -35.13 7.78 -14.15
CA VAL A 88 -34.75 7.39 -15.51
C VAL A 88 -34.09 6.00 -15.50
N ALA A 89 -33.15 5.75 -14.57
CA ALA A 89 -32.43 4.49 -14.39
C ALA A 89 -33.39 3.31 -14.19
N GLN A 90 -34.37 3.49 -13.30
CA GLN A 90 -35.38 2.51 -12.92
C GLN A 90 -36.50 2.40 -13.96
N LYS A 91 -36.40 3.11 -15.09
CA LYS A 91 -37.33 3.07 -16.23
C LYS A 91 -38.79 3.33 -15.84
N LEU A 92 -39.02 4.31 -14.95
CA LEU A 92 -40.38 4.74 -14.64
C LEU A 92 -41.14 5.19 -15.89
N PRO A 93 -42.49 5.15 -15.90
CA PRO A 93 -43.27 5.66 -17.01
C PRO A 93 -42.86 7.09 -17.38
N ARG A 94 -42.77 7.38 -18.68
CA ARG A 94 -42.27 8.68 -19.19
C ARG A 94 -43.02 9.87 -18.58
N ALA A 95 -44.33 9.75 -18.36
CA ALA A 95 -45.13 10.77 -17.69
C ALA A 95 -44.63 11.07 -16.26
N ALA A 96 -44.24 10.06 -15.47
CA ALA A 96 -43.70 10.25 -14.14
C ALA A 96 -42.30 10.89 -14.17
N GLN A 97 -41.47 10.51 -15.15
CA GLN A 97 -40.18 11.16 -15.39
C GLN A 97 -40.35 12.63 -15.79
N ASP A 98 -41.31 12.93 -16.66
CA ASP A 98 -41.60 14.29 -17.12
C ASP A 98 -42.08 15.17 -15.96
N VAL A 99 -42.90 14.64 -15.04
CA VAL A 99 -43.30 15.36 -13.81
C VAL A 99 -42.08 15.72 -12.96
N LEU A 100 -41.20 14.75 -12.67
CA LEU A 100 -39.98 14.99 -11.90
C LEU A 100 -39.05 16.00 -12.60
N LYS A 101 -38.93 15.89 -13.92
CA LYS A 101 -38.15 16.83 -14.73
C LYS A 101 -38.71 18.25 -14.67
N GLN A 102 -40.03 18.42 -14.79
CA GLN A 102 -40.65 19.74 -14.71
C GLN A 102 -40.49 20.36 -13.33
N ASN A 103 -40.63 19.55 -12.27
CA ASN A 103 -40.40 20.00 -10.89
C ASN A 103 -38.94 20.46 -10.71
N LEU A 104 -37.98 19.71 -11.24
CA LEU A 104 -36.57 20.09 -11.21
C LEU A 104 -36.31 21.40 -11.98
N LEU A 105 -36.80 21.52 -13.21
CA LEU A 105 -36.63 22.71 -14.06
C LEU A 105 -37.29 23.97 -13.48
N ALA A 106 -38.32 23.82 -12.65
CA ALA A 106 -38.96 24.95 -11.98
C ALA A 106 -38.08 25.59 -10.90
N ILE A 107 -37.11 24.84 -10.35
CA ILE A 107 -36.29 25.26 -9.23
C ILE A 107 -34.84 25.50 -9.66
N ASP A 108 -34.31 24.69 -10.59
CA ASP A 108 -32.95 24.82 -11.10
C ASP A 108 -32.92 25.50 -12.49
N PRO A 109 -32.51 26.78 -12.57
CA PRO A 109 -32.41 27.48 -13.86
C PRO A 109 -31.29 26.94 -14.76
N LEU A 110 -30.34 26.18 -14.22
CA LEU A 110 -29.21 25.58 -14.95
C LEU A 110 -29.49 24.13 -15.37
N ALA A 111 -30.50 23.47 -14.79
CA ALA A 111 -30.82 22.08 -15.08
C ALA A 111 -31.09 21.85 -16.58
N LYS A 112 -31.68 22.82 -17.28
CA LYS A 112 -31.91 22.70 -18.72
C LYS A 112 -30.58 22.57 -19.48
N ASP A 113 -29.63 23.45 -19.21
CA ASP A 113 -28.30 23.44 -19.86
C ASP A 113 -27.57 22.12 -19.57
N LEU A 114 -27.64 21.64 -18.33
CA LEU A 114 -27.03 20.37 -17.91
C LEU A 114 -27.67 19.16 -18.62
N LEU A 115 -29.02 19.10 -18.66
CA LEU A 115 -29.74 18.00 -19.31
C LEU A 115 -29.58 18.01 -20.83
N ASP A 116 -29.52 19.20 -21.45
CA ASP A 116 -29.34 19.35 -22.91
C ASP A 116 -27.91 19.01 -23.35
N LEU A 117 -26.89 19.35 -22.54
CA LEU A 117 -25.49 18.99 -22.78
C LEU A 117 -25.32 17.47 -22.94
N GLY A 118 -25.93 16.70 -22.04
CA GLY A 118 -25.97 15.25 -22.12
C GLY A 118 -26.61 14.81 -23.44
N LYS A 119 -27.82 15.27 -23.74
CA LYS A 119 -28.58 14.83 -24.91
C LYS A 119 -27.82 14.97 -26.24
N VAL A 120 -27.16 16.10 -26.49
CA VAL A 120 -26.45 16.36 -27.77
C VAL A 120 -25.17 15.54 -27.90
N THR A 121 -24.47 15.34 -26.79
CA THR A 121 -23.15 14.71 -26.79
C THR A 121 -23.22 13.18 -26.75
N LEU A 122 -24.19 12.66 -26.00
CA LEU A 122 -24.31 11.24 -25.72
C LEU A 122 -24.39 10.39 -26.99
N ASP A 123 -25.11 10.86 -28.02
CA ASP A 123 -25.24 10.14 -29.29
C ASP A 123 -23.91 10.08 -30.06
N LYS A 124 -23.11 11.16 -30.04
CA LYS A 124 -21.77 11.19 -30.66
C LYS A 124 -20.81 10.23 -29.96
N LEU A 125 -20.77 10.27 -28.62
CA LEU A 125 -19.91 9.39 -27.82
C LEU A 125 -20.31 7.92 -27.97
N LYS A 126 -21.62 7.62 -27.96
CA LYS A 126 -22.13 6.27 -28.20
C LYS A 126 -21.71 5.74 -29.57
N ALA A 127 -21.87 6.53 -30.63
CA ALA A 127 -21.47 6.12 -31.98
C ALA A 127 -19.97 5.79 -32.04
N LEU A 128 -19.13 6.61 -31.40
CA LEU A 128 -17.69 6.40 -31.32
C LEU A 128 -17.31 5.17 -30.50
N ALA A 129 -17.96 4.93 -29.36
CA ALA A 129 -17.71 3.78 -28.51
C ALA A 129 -18.02 2.46 -29.25
N LEU A 130 -19.17 2.41 -29.93
CA LEU A 130 -19.57 1.24 -30.73
C LEU A 130 -18.61 0.98 -31.90
N GLU A 131 -18.04 2.03 -32.50
CA GLU A 131 -17.01 1.87 -33.53
C GLU A 131 -15.72 1.27 -32.96
N LEU A 132 -15.25 1.76 -31.80
CA LEU A 132 -14.07 1.23 -31.13
C LEU A 132 -14.24 -0.23 -30.68
N GLU A 133 -15.43 -0.62 -30.24
CA GLU A 133 -15.74 -2.02 -29.95
C GLU A 133 -15.65 -2.90 -31.20
N LYS A 134 -16.18 -2.42 -32.34
CA LYS A 134 -16.08 -3.11 -33.63
C LYS A 134 -14.63 -3.28 -34.07
N ASP A 135 -13.78 -2.30 -33.77
CA ASP A 135 -12.34 -2.32 -34.03
C ASP A 135 -11.54 -3.19 -33.02
N LYS A 136 -12.22 -3.87 -32.07
CA LYS A 136 -11.62 -4.68 -30.98
C LYS A 136 -10.64 -3.89 -30.11
N ARG A 137 -11.02 -2.66 -29.75
CA ARG A 137 -10.22 -1.75 -28.90
C ARG A 137 -10.89 -1.53 -27.54
N PRO A 138 -10.87 -2.54 -26.65
CA PRO A 138 -11.63 -2.54 -25.40
C PRO A 138 -11.28 -1.37 -24.45
N HIS A 139 -10.01 -1.01 -24.29
CA HIS A 139 -9.59 0.11 -23.43
C HIS A 139 -10.08 1.43 -23.99
N SER A 140 -9.92 1.64 -25.29
CA SER A 140 -10.41 2.85 -25.95
C SER A 140 -11.93 2.94 -25.87
N ALA A 141 -12.66 1.84 -26.07
CA ALA A 141 -14.11 1.79 -25.98
C ALA A 141 -14.61 2.08 -24.55
N ILE A 142 -14.04 1.42 -23.52
CA ILE A 142 -14.36 1.69 -22.11
C ILE A 142 -14.09 3.17 -21.79
N ARG A 143 -12.95 3.72 -22.23
CA ARG A 143 -12.64 5.14 -22.03
C ARG A 143 -13.74 6.05 -22.57
N VAL A 144 -14.34 5.74 -23.73
CA VAL A 144 -15.45 6.51 -24.30
C VAL A 144 -16.77 6.26 -23.57
N TRP A 145 -17.09 5.01 -23.21
CA TRP A 145 -18.27 4.71 -22.40
C TRP A 145 -18.24 5.35 -21.01
N LYS A 146 -17.06 5.53 -20.43
CA LYS A 146 -16.91 6.29 -19.20
C LYS A 146 -17.24 7.77 -19.38
N GLN A 147 -16.96 8.36 -20.55
CA GLN A 147 -17.43 9.72 -20.87
C GLN A 147 -18.96 9.78 -20.96
N VAL A 148 -19.58 8.70 -21.45
CA VAL A 148 -21.05 8.56 -21.45
C VAL A 148 -21.58 8.53 -20.01
N LEU A 149 -20.95 7.76 -19.12
CA LEU A 149 -21.32 7.72 -17.70
C LEU A 149 -21.03 9.02 -16.95
N ALA A 150 -20.03 9.79 -17.37
CA ALA A 150 -19.76 11.11 -16.79
C ALA A 150 -20.93 12.09 -17.00
N LEU A 151 -21.58 11.99 -18.17
CA LEU A 151 -22.74 12.81 -18.54
C LEU A 151 -24.07 12.23 -18.04
N ASP A 152 -24.20 10.91 -18.02
CA ASP A 152 -25.39 10.19 -17.55
C ASP A 152 -24.98 8.95 -16.73
N PRO A 153 -24.73 9.10 -15.41
CA PRO A 153 -24.18 8.05 -14.56
C PRO A 153 -25.05 6.80 -14.46
N GLU A 154 -26.37 6.97 -14.63
CA GLU A 154 -27.34 5.90 -14.50
C GLU A 154 -27.66 5.20 -15.84
N ARG A 155 -26.91 5.53 -16.90
CA ARG A 155 -27.17 4.99 -18.24
C ARG A 155 -26.82 3.51 -18.31
N ALA A 156 -27.86 2.67 -18.16
CA ALA A 156 -27.74 1.22 -18.18
C ALA A 156 -26.98 0.67 -19.38
N GLU A 157 -27.19 1.24 -20.58
CA GLU A 157 -26.48 0.81 -21.81
C GLU A 157 -24.96 0.92 -21.67
N ALA A 158 -24.46 2.06 -21.16
CA ALA A 158 -23.03 2.29 -21.00
C ALA A 158 -22.44 1.45 -19.86
N GLN A 159 -23.17 1.31 -18.76
CA GLN A 159 -22.77 0.41 -17.66
C GLN A 159 -22.66 -1.04 -18.15
N GLN A 160 -23.65 -1.53 -18.89
CA GLN A 160 -23.66 -2.88 -19.47
C GLN A 160 -22.55 -3.07 -20.51
N ALA A 161 -22.26 -2.04 -21.32
CA ALA A 161 -21.17 -2.11 -22.29
C ALA A 161 -19.81 -2.17 -21.61
N ILE A 162 -19.54 -1.31 -20.61
CA ILE A 162 -18.30 -1.37 -19.83
C ILE A 162 -18.17 -2.71 -19.14
N GLU A 163 -19.23 -3.19 -18.48
CA GLU A 163 -19.25 -4.47 -17.78
C GLU A 163 -18.93 -5.63 -18.74
N ARG A 164 -19.59 -5.68 -19.91
CA ARG A 164 -19.34 -6.70 -20.94
C ARG A 164 -17.93 -6.64 -21.52
N ILE A 165 -17.39 -5.44 -21.75
CA ILE A 165 -16.04 -5.30 -22.31
C ILE A 165 -15.00 -5.65 -21.25
N ALA A 166 -15.18 -5.17 -20.02
CA ALA A 166 -14.26 -5.36 -18.92
C ALA A 166 -14.27 -6.81 -18.40
N SER A 167 -15.36 -7.56 -18.59
CA SER A 167 -15.47 -8.98 -18.21
C SER A 167 -14.60 -9.94 -19.03
N VAL A 168 -13.88 -9.44 -20.05
CA VAL A 168 -12.89 -10.25 -20.77
C VAL A 168 -11.70 -10.53 -19.82
N PRO A 169 -11.16 -11.77 -19.77
CA PRO A 169 -10.08 -12.16 -18.87
C PRO A 169 -8.73 -11.56 -19.31
N ASP A 170 -8.59 -10.24 -19.14
CA ASP A 170 -7.36 -9.46 -19.31
C ASP A 170 -7.07 -8.68 -18.00
N PRO A 171 -5.87 -8.82 -17.40
CA PRO A 171 -5.52 -8.11 -16.16
C PRO A 171 -5.69 -6.59 -16.27
N SER A 172 -5.42 -6.02 -17.44
CA SER A 172 -5.47 -4.58 -17.67
C SER A 172 -6.89 -4.01 -17.80
N LEU A 173 -7.90 -4.89 -17.96
CA LEU A 173 -9.32 -4.53 -17.95
C LEU A 173 -9.98 -4.74 -16.58
N ALA A 174 -9.35 -5.54 -15.71
CA ALA A 174 -9.94 -5.99 -14.46
C ALA A 174 -10.31 -4.85 -13.50
N GLY A 175 -9.57 -3.73 -13.53
CA GLY A 175 -9.87 -2.54 -12.72
C GLY A 175 -11.21 -1.89 -13.08
N GLU A 176 -11.77 -2.17 -14.26
CA GLU A 176 -13.02 -1.62 -14.77
C GLU A 176 -14.20 -2.60 -14.69
N ALA A 177 -13.92 -3.84 -14.30
CA ALA A 177 -14.91 -4.89 -14.24
C ALA A 177 -15.68 -4.89 -12.93
N LYS A 178 -16.98 -5.13 -13.01
CA LYS A 178 -17.75 -5.53 -11.84
C LYS A 178 -17.62 -7.04 -11.66
N PRO A 179 -17.49 -7.53 -10.41
CA PRO A 179 -17.65 -8.94 -10.14
C PRO A 179 -18.98 -9.40 -10.72
N LYS A 180 -18.95 -10.48 -11.49
CA LYS A 180 -20.16 -11.09 -12.05
C LYS A 180 -21.11 -11.43 -10.91
N ASP A 181 -22.34 -10.92 -10.95
CA ASP A 181 -23.37 -11.33 -10.00
C ASP A 181 -23.85 -12.74 -10.37
N LEU A 182 -23.26 -13.72 -9.69
CA LEU A 182 -23.54 -15.14 -9.90
C LEU A 182 -24.90 -15.57 -9.33
N LEU A 183 -25.54 -14.73 -8.52
CA LEU A 183 -26.84 -14.99 -7.91
C LEU A 183 -27.97 -14.19 -8.60
N ALA A 184 -27.66 -13.46 -9.67
CA ALA A 184 -28.61 -12.65 -10.39
C ALA A 184 -29.85 -13.47 -10.81
N GLY A 185 -31.04 -13.01 -10.40
CA GLY A 185 -32.32 -13.66 -10.69
C GLY A 185 -32.76 -14.72 -9.68
N VAL A 186 -32.01 -14.90 -8.59
CA VAL A 186 -32.33 -15.82 -7.49
C VAL A 186 -32.62 -15.00 -6.23
N SER A 187 -33.77 -15.23 -5.58
CA SER A 187 -34.12 -14.49 -4.34
C SER A 187 -33.48 -15.12 -3.10
N GLU A 188 -33.32 -14.34 -2.03
CA GLU A 188 -32.80 -14.84 -0.75
C GLU A 188 -33.68 -15.96 -0.18
N GLU A 189 -35.00 -15.87 -0.34
CA GLU A 189 -35.93 -16.93 0.07
C GLU A 189 -35.68 -18.22 -0.71
N TRP A 190 -35.47 -18.11 -2.03
CA TRP A 190 -35.15 -19.27 -2.85
C TRP A 190 -33.82 -19.90 -2.44
N ILE A 191 -32.79 -19.09 -2.16
CA ILE A 191 -31.49 -19.57 -1.69
C ILE A 191 -31.66 -20.32 -0.38
N ARG A 192 -32.42 -19.76 0.57
CA ARG A 192 -32.72 -20.42 1.83
C ARG A 192 -33.47 -21.74 1.65
N GLU A 193 -34.47 -21.79 0.76
CA GLU A 193 -35.19 -23.02 0.44
C GLU A 193 -34.29 -24.07 -0.23
N PHE A 194 -33.41 -23.64 -1.13
CA PHE A 194 -32.41 -24.49 -1.76
C PHE A 194 -31.48 -25.06 -0.69
N ASP A 195 -30.88 -24.22 0.15
CA ASP A 195 -29.92 -24.63 1.17
C ASP A 195 -30.55 -25.59 2.19
N LEU A 196 -31.79 -25.34 2.61
CA LEU A 196 -32.54 -26.25 3.47
C LEU A 196 -32.79 -27.63 2.82
N LYS A 197 -33.06 -27.64 1.51
CA LYS A 197 -33.32 -28.87 0.75
C LYS A 197 -32.05 -29.66 0.45
N HIS A 198 -30.93 -28.96 0.25
CA HIS A 198 -29.67 -29.48 -0.28
C HIS A 198 -28.54 -29.55 0.78
N GLY A 199 -28.80 -29.21 2.04
CA GLY A 199 -27.84 -29.25 3.15
C GLY A 199 -27.45 -30.65 3.68
N ASP A 200 -27.91 -31.72 3.03
CA ASP A 200 -27.48 -33.11 3.29
C ASP A 200 -26.78 -33.65 2.03
N TRP A 201 -25.61 -34.28 2.19
CA TRP A 201 -24.83 -34.81 1.07
C TRP A 201 -25.60 -35.73 0.10
N GLU A 202 -26.53 -36.55 0.61
CA GLU A 202 -27.35 -37.45 -0.23
C GLU A 202 -28.29 -36.67 -1.16
N ARG A 203 -28.58 -35.42 -0.80
CA ARG A 203 -29.42 -34.49 -1.56
C ARG A 203 -28.64 -33.25 -1.98
N ALA A 204 -27.31 -33.30 -2.00
CA ALA A 204 -26.48 -32.15 -2.33
C ALA A 204 -26.91 -31.51 -3.66
N GLY A 205 -26.79 -30.19 -3.74
CA GLY A 205 -27.06 -29.44 -4.96
C GLY A 205 -26.06 -29.86 -6.05
N GLU A 206 -26.50 -29.84 -7.32
CA GLU A 206 -25.64 -30.08 -8.46
C GLU A 206 -25.66 -28.89 -9.42
N TYR A 207 -24.51 -28.54 -9.97
CA TYR A 207 -24.35 -27.46 -10.94
C TYR A 207 -23.25 -27.80 -11.94
N GLU A 208 -23.57 -27.79 -13.23
CA GLU A 208 -22.69 -28.26 -14.30
C GLU A 208 -22.15 -27.11 -15.15
N LYS A 209 -20.84 -27.16 -15.43
CA LYS A 209 -20.08 -26.25 -16.29
C LYS A 209 -19.23 -27.06 -17.28
N PRO A 210 -18.61 -26.43 -18.30
CA PRO A 210 -17.90 -27.16 -19.36
C PRO A 210 -16.78 -28.09 -18.87
N ASN A 211 -16.03 -27.72 -17.83
CA ASN A 211 -14.89 -28.48 -17.33
C ASN A 211 -15.15 -29.14 -15.96
N TYR A 212 -16.19 -28.72 -15.25
CA TYR A 212 -16.53 -29.26 -13.93
C TYR A 212 -18.01 -29.58 -13.73
N LYS A 213 -18.28 -30.68 -13.01
CA LYS A 213 -19.59 -30.96 -12.40
C LYS A 213 -19.50 -30.73 -10.90
N THR A 214 -20.13 -29.67 -10.40
CA THR A 214 -20.09 -29.31 -8.97
C THR A 214 -21.24 -29.96 -8.21
N LYS A 215 -20.93 -30.67 -7.14
CA LYS A 215 -21.86 -31.23 -6.17
C LYS A 215 -21.58 -30.63 -4.79
N CYS A 216 -22.56 -29.97 -4.18
CA CYS A 216 -22.34 -29.13 -3.01
C CYS A 216 -23.46 -29.25 -1.97
N SER A 217 -23.10 -29.48 -0.70
CA SER A 217 -24.02 -29.40 0.46
C SER A 217 -23.79 -28.16 1.33
N ALA A 218 -22.81 -27.31 0.98
CA ALA A 218 -22.45 -26.10 1.71
C ALA A 218 -23.33 -24.87 1.37
N GLY A 219 -24.31 -25.04 0.48
CA GLY A 219 -25.23 -23.99 0.04
C GLY A 219 -25.04 -23.56 -1.42
N TYR A 220 -26.05 -22.88 -1.94
CA TYR A 220 -26.14 -22.47 -3.36
C TYR A 220 -25.05 -21.49 -3.75
N GLU A 221 -24.82 -20.48 -2.91
CA GLU A 221 -23.83 -19.44 -3.18
C GLU A 221 -22.41 -20.03 -3.29
N VAL A 222 -22.02 -20.88 -2.34
CA VAL A 222 -20.75 -21.60 -2.35
C VAL A 222 -20.62 -22.43 -3.62
N MET A 223 -21.68 -23.14 -4.02
CA MET A 223 -21.70 -23.99 -5.22
C MET A 223 -21.43 -23.19 -6.50
N VAL A 224 -22.16 -22.10 -6.74
CA VAL A 224 -22.06 -21.34 -7.99
C VAL A 224 -20.78 -20.53 -8.05
N ARG A 225 -20.37 -19.89 -6.93
CA ARG A 225 -19.11 -19.15 -6.86
C ARG A 225 -17.90 -20.06 -7.12
N SER A 226 -17.87 -21.25 -6.50
CA SER A 226 -16.78 -22.21 -6.70
C SER A 226 -16.74 -22.71 -8.15
N ALA A 227 -17.89 -23.07 -8.71
CA ALA A 227 -17.97 -23.54 -10.09
C ALA A 227 -17.44 -22.49 -11.09
N GLU A 228 -17.77 -21.21 -10.92
CA GLU A 228 -17.26 -20.15 -11.81
C GLU A 228 -15.76 -19.93 -11.64
N ALA A 229 -15.26 -19.83 -10.40
CA ALA A 229 -13.85 -19.62 -10.13
C ALA A 229 -12.98 -20.78 -10.67
N MET A 230 -13.47 -22.02 -10.57
CA MET A 230 -12.76 -23.20 -11.07
C MET A 230 -12.69 -23.25 -12.60
N GLU A 231 -13.73 -22.80 -13.31
CA GLU A 231 -13.67 -22.67 -14.77
C GLU A 231 -12.60 -21.66 -15.22
N GLN A 232 -12.47 -20.55 -14.50
CA GLN A 232 -11.43 -19.55 -14.76
C GLN A 232 -10.03 -20.10 -14.48
N MET A 233 -9.88 -20.83 -13.37
CA MET A 233 -8.61 -21.46 -13.03
C MET A 233 -8.20 -22.55 -14.03
N ASN A 234 -9.14 -23.36 -14.51
CA ASN A 234 -8.89 -24.35 -15.54
C ASN A 234 -8.42 -23.73 -16.86
N ALA A 235 -9.08 -22.66 -17.30
CA ALA A 235 -8.64 -21.92 -18.48
C ALA A 235 -7.20 -21.40 -18.33
N PHE A 236 -6.85 -20.90 -17.14
CA PHE A 236 -5.48 -20.48 -16.83
C PHE A 236 -4.50 -21.66 -16.79
N TYR A 237 -4.84 -22.78 -16.16
CA TYR A 237 -3.97 -23.96 -16.09
C TYR A 237 -3.60 -24.48 -17.48
N ARG A 238 -4.56 -24.50 -18.41
CA ARG A 238 -4.31 -24.90 -19.80
C ARG A 238 -3.22 -24.05 -20.45
N VAL A 239 -3.22 -22.74 -20.19
CA VAL A 239 -2.21 -21.80 -20.70
C VAL A 239 -0.87 -21.98 -19.99
N PHE A 240 -0.89 -22.05 -18.66
CA PHE A 240 0.33 -22.17 -17.84
C PHE A 240 1.10 -23.47 -18.14
N PHE A 241 0.40 -24.60 -18.10
CA PHE A 241 0.97 -25.93 -18.38
C PHE A 241 1.11 -26.22 -19.87
N ARG A 242 0.62 -25.34 -20.76
CA ARG A 242 0.57 -25.54 -22.22
C ARG A 242 -0.07 -26.88 -22.59
N TYR A 243 -1.13 -27.25 -21.87
CA TYR A 243 -1.80 -28.53 -22.03
C TYR A 243 -3.27 -28.32 -22.36
N GLY A 244 -3.73 -29.01 -23.42
CA GLY A 244 -5.12 -29.01 -23.83
C GLY A 244 -5.62 -27.62 -24.24
N THR A 245 -4.78 -26.73 -24.79
CA THR A 245 -5.20 -25.35 -25.13
C THR A 245 -6.23 -25.32 -26.26
N GLU A 246 -7.17 -24.36 -26.22
CA GLU A 246 -8.22 -24.24 -27.25
C GLU A 246 -7.64 -23.88 -28.63
N ALA A 247 -6.54 -23.13 -28.64
CA ALA A 247 -5.83 -22.76 -29.88
C ALA A 247 -5.30 -23.98 -30.65
N GLU A 248 -5.03 -25.09 -29.94
CA GLU A 248 -4.53 -26.34 -30.51
C GLU A 248 -5.64 -27.41 -30.64
N GLY A 249 -6.90 -27.05 -30.34
CA GLY A 249 -8.04 -27.97 -30.38
C GLY A 249 -8.03 -29.04 -29.29
N GLY A 250 -7.22 -28.87 -28.25
CA GLY A 250 -7.11 -29.82 -27.14
C GLY A 250 -8.26 -29.68 -26.12
N SER A 251 -8.59 -30.77 -25.43
CA SER A 251 -9.54 -30.80 -24.32
C SER A 251 -8.90 -31.40 -23.06
N VAL A 252 -9.43 -31.04 -21.90
CA VAL A 252 -9.06 -31.62 -20.61
C VAL A 252 -10.25 -32.45 -20.12
N PRO A 253 -10.04 -33.66 -19.54
CA PRO A 253 -11.14 -34.45 -19.00
C PRO A 253 -11.95 -33.66 -17.97
N ARG A 254 -13.27 -33.69 -18.12
CA ARG A 254 -14.20 -33.12 -17.12
C ARG A 254 -14.14 -33.95 -15.85
N ILE A 255 -14.03 -33.30 -14.70
CA ILE A 255 -14.01 -33.94 -13.37
C ILE A 255 -15.11 -33.37 -12.47
N GLU A 256 -15.39 -34.04 -11.35
CA GLU A 256 -16.34 -33.54 -10.35
C GLU A 256 -15.67 -32.58 -9.35
N LEU A 257 -16.42 -31.59 -8.85
CA LEU A 257 -16.06 -30.79 -7.67
C LEU A 257 -17.04 -31.15 -6.55
N ARG A 258 -16.56 -31.76 -5.47
CA ARG A 258 -17.37 -32.23 -4.35
C ARG A 258 -17.10 -31.38 -3.12
N ILE A 259 -18.05 -30.50 -2.78
CA ILE A 259 -17.91 -29.50 -1.71
C ILE A 259 -18.86 -29.84 -0.56
N PHE A 260 -18.30 -30.33 0.54
CA PHE A 260 -19.06 -30.70 1.73
C PHE A 260 -19.33 -29.49 2.62
N LYS A 261 -20.42 -29.53 3.39
CA LYS A 261 -20.82 -28.39 4.24
C LYS A 261 -19.87 -28.11 5.39
N ASN A 262 -19.16 -29.13 5.86
CA ASN A 262 -18.22 -29.06 6.97
C ASN A 262 -17.25 -30.24 6.94
N ARG A 263 -16.23 -30.17 7.81
CA ARG A 263 -15.18 -31.19 7.93
C ARG A 263 -15.73 -32.58 8.28
N ASP A 264 -16.70 -32.66 9.18
CA ASP A 264 -17.27 -33.95 9.61
C ASP A 264 -17.96 -34.68 8.45
N GLU A 265 -18.69 -33.95 7.61
CA GLU A 265 -19.33 -34.52 6.42
C GLU A 265 -18.28 -34.95 5.38
N TYR A 266 -17.22 -34.17 5.18
CA TYR A 266 -16.08 -34.53 4.32
C TYR A 266 -15.41 -35.83 4.77
N LEU A 267 -14.99 -35.93 6.03
CA LEU A 267 -14.31 -37.13 6.55
C LEU A 267 -15.19 -38.39 6.46
N LYS A 268 -16.50 -38.22 6.61
CA LYS A 268 -17.46 -39.33 6.55
C LYS A 268 -17.80 -39.78 5.13
N ARG A 269 -17.80 -38.86 4.16
CA ARG A 269 -18.38 -39.06 2.82
C ARG A 269 -17.41 -38.91 1.65
N GLY A 270 -16.22 -38.38 1.89
CA GLY A 270 -15.16 -38.29 0.89
C GLY A 270 -14.73 -39.67 0.39
N THR A 271 -14.19 -39.70 -0.82
CA THR A 271 -13.76 -40.93 -1.48
C THR A 271 -12.53 -41.52 -0.78
N GLY A 272 -12.54 -42.83 -0.52
CA GLY A 272 -11.40 -43.55 0.07
C GLY A 272 -10.93 -42.92 1.38
N PRO A 273 -11.74 -43.07 2.45
CA PRO A 273 -11.98 -42.09 3.52
C PRO A 273 -10.83 -41.07 3.69
N PRO A 274 -11.09 -39.76 3.54
CA PRO A 274 -10.03 -38.78 3.53
C PRO A 274 -9.16 -38.84 4.79
N LEU A 275 -7.86 -38.52 4.62
CA LEU A 275 -6.97 -38.37 5.75
C LEU A 275 -7.49 -37.26 6.67
N GLU A 276 -7.49 -37.51 7.99
CA GLU A 276 -8.09 -36.57 8.95
C GLU A 276 -7.49 -35.17 8.85
N TRP A 277 -6.19 -35.07 8.60
CA TRP A 277 -5.50 -33.79 8.51
C TRP A 277 -5.72 -33.04 7.18
N SER A 278 -6.32 -33.66 6.17
CA SER A 278 -6.45 -33.03 4.85
C SER A 278 -7.57 -32.00 4.76
N GLY A 279 -7.30 -30.88 4.08
CA GLY A 279 -8.28 -29.87 3.71
C GLY A 279 -9.04 -30.19 2.41
N GLY A 280 -8.50 -31.08 1.58
CA GLY A 280 -9.05 -31.48 0.30
C GLY A 280 -8.30 -32.66 -0.32
N GLN A 281 -8.79 -33.19 -1.44
CA GLN A 281 -8.06 -34.22 -2.18
C GLN A 281 -8.47 -34.25 -3.65
N PHE A 282 -7.51 -34.57 -4.52
CA PHE A 282 -7.77 -35.00 -5.88
C PHE A 282 -7.79 -36.53 -5.98
N THR A 283 -8.91 -37.09 -6.44
CA THR A 283 -9.13 -38.55 -6.50
C THR A 283 -8.84 -39.14 -7.88
N GLY A 284 -8.38 -38.32 -8.83
CA GLY A 284 -8.27 -38.67 -10.25
C GLY A 284 -9.53 -38.36 -11.06
N GLU A 285 -10.72 -38.48 -10.45
CA GLU A 285 -12.02 -38.22 -11.09
C GLU A 285 -12.79 -37.05 -10.45
N ALA A 286 -12.38 -36.63 -9.25
CA ALA A 286 -12.99 -35.52 -8.53
C ALA A 286 -11.96 -34.74 -7.70
N VAL A 287 -12.23 -33.45 -7.50
CA VAL A 287 -11.63 -32.64 -6.44
C VAL A 287 -12.64 -32.55 -5.30
N GLU A 288 -12.22 -32.89 -4.08
CA GLU A 288 -13.07 -32.93 -2.89
C GLU A 288 -12.56 -31.95 -1.83
N THR A 289 -13.43 -31.16 -1.19
CA THR A 289 -13.09 -30.24 -0.07
C THR A 289 -14.35 -29.88 0.74
N PHE A 290 -14.22 -29.04 1.78
CA PHE A 290 -15.34 -28.57 2.59
C PHE A 290 -15.31 -27.07 2.87
N ALA A 291 -16.49 -26.50 3.17
CA ALA A 291 -16.61 -25.13 3.66
C ALA A 291 -16.10 -25.04 5.12
N GLY A 292 -14.84 -24.62 5.28
CA GLY A 292 -14.13 -24.55 6.56
C GLY A 292 -14.12 -23.16 7.22
N GLN A 293 -13.42 -23.04 8.35
CA GLN A 293 -13.40 -21.80 9.15
C GLN A 293 -12.70 -20.60 8.45
N GLY A 294 -11.85 -20.89 7.45
CA GLY A 294 -11.17 -19.86 6.68
C GLY A 294 -12.06 -19.12 5.66
N GLY A 295 -13.34 -19.47 5.57
CA GLY A 295 -14.29 -18.90 4.62
C GLY A 295 -14.03 -19.34 3.17
N PHE A 296 -14.66 -18.63 2.23
CA PHE A 296 -14.59 -18.95 0.80
C PHE A 296 -13.16 -18.88 0.24
N ASP A 297 -12.35 -17.89 0.67
CA ASP A 297 -10.99 -17.69 0.15
C ASP A 297 -10.04 -18.84 0.48
N VAL A 298 -10.12 -19.42 1.68
CA VAL A 298 -9.29 -20.57 2.03
C VAL A 298 -9.77 -21.83 1.29
N MET A 299 -11.08 -22.04 1.22
CA MET A 299 -11.65 -23.18 0.48
C MET A 299 -11.31 -23.11 -1.01
N ILE A 300 -11.38 -21.93 -1.65
CA ILE A 300 -11.05 -21.80 -3.07
C ILE A 300 -9.55 -22.00 -3.31
N GLY A 301 -8.68 -21.57 -2.38
CA GLY A 301 -7.24 -21.87 -2.43
C GLY A 301 -6.96 -23.37 -2.42
N ILE A 302 -7.68 -24.13 -1.58
CA ILE A 302 -7.62 -25.60 -1.59
C ILE A 302 -8.11 -26.17 -2.92
N LEU A 303 -9.24 -25.67 -3.44
CA LEU A 303 -9.74 -26.12 -4.74
C LEU A 303 -8.74 -25.86 -5.88
N PHE A 304 -8.03 -24.73 -5.85
CA PHE A 304 -6.98 -24.45 -6.82
C PHE A 304 -5.82 -25.44 -6.68
N HIS A 305 -5.33 -25.67 -5.45
CA HIS A 305 -4.29 -26.67 -5.16
C HIS A 305 -4.68 -28.04 -5.71
N GLU A 306 -5.83 -28.58 -5.29
CA GLU A 306 -6.26 -29.93 -5.66
C GLU A 306 -6.54 -30.05 -7.17
N ALA A 307 -7.05 -29.01 -7.81
CA ALA A 307 -7.24 -29.04 -9.26
C ALA A 307 -5.94 -28.91 -10.05
N ALA A 308 -4.89 -28.30 -9.48
CA ALA A 308 -3.58 -28.28 -10.12
C ALA A 308 -3.03 -29.70 -10.30
N HIS A 309 -3.29 -30.62 -9.35
CA HIS A 309 -2.89 -32.03 -9.45
C HIS A 309 -3.35 -32.71 -10.74
N GLN A 310 -4.54 -32.37 -11.24
CA GLN A 310 -5.01 -32.83 -12.53
C GLN A 310 -4.03 -32.45 -13.66
N PHE A 311 -3.62 -31.18 -13.70
CA PHE A 311 -2.76 -30.65 -14.76
C PHE A 311 -1.31 -31.08 -14.59
N VAL A 312 -0.80 -31.11 -13.36
CA VAL A 312 0.54 -31.64 -13.07
C VAL A 312 0.65 -33.08 -13.55
N SER A 313 -0.36 -33.92 -13.27
CA SER A 313 -0.39 -35.32 -13.71
C SER A 313 -0.52 -35.49 -15.23
N LEU A 314 -1.21 -34.57 -15.91
CA LEU A 314 -1.44 -34.63 -17.36
C LEU A 314 -0.29 -34.03 -18.19
N ALA A 315 0.38 -33.01 -17.67
CA ALA A 315 1.30 -32.17 -18.43
C ALA A 315 2.78 -32.36 -18.06
N THR A 316 3.10 -33.01 -16.94
CA THR A 316 4.47 -33.09 -16.41
C THR A 316 4.83 -34.51 -15.96
N GLN A 317 6.12 -34.73 -15.62
CA GLN A 317 6.60 -35.96 -14.95
C GLN A 317 6.86 -35.73 -13.46
N ALA A 318 6.28 -34.68 -12.87
CA ALA A 318 6.45 -34.35 -11.46
C ALA A 318 5.77 -35.38 -10.56
N ALA A 319 6.51 -35.87 -9.56
CA ALA A 319 6.05 -36.83 -8.57
C ALA A 319 6.56 -36.43 -7.17
N GLY A 320 5.94 -36.97 -6.13
CA GLY A 320 6.30 -36.67 -4.75
C GLY A 320 6.31 -35.17 -4.48
N TRP A 321 7.44 -34.66 -3.98
CA TRP A 321 7.54 -33.28 -3.50
C TRP A 321 7.27 -32.24 -4.57
N LEU A 322 7.67 -32.52 -5.81
CA LEU A 322 7.53 -31.58 -6.91
C LEU A 322 6.07 -31.46 -7.34
N ASN A 323 5.30 -32.53 -7.21
CA ASN A 323 3.89 -32.53 -7.54
C ASN A 323 3.11 -31.62 -6.55
N GLU A 324 3.29 -31.84 -5.24
CA GLU A 324 2.69 -30.99 -4.21
C GLU A 324 3.23 -29.55 -4.24
N GLY A 325 4.53 -29.36 -4.46
CA GLY A 325 5.12 -28.02 -4.54
C GLY A 325 4.56 -27.21 -5.73
N LEU A 326 4.34 -27.84 -6.89
CA LEU A 326 3.71 -27.21 -8.05
C LEU A 326 2.23 -26.92 -7.80
N ALA A 327 1.50 -27.79 -7.11
CA ALA A 327 0.12 -27.54 -6.72
C ALA A 327 0.01 -26.37 -5.73
N SER A 328 0.84 -26.38 -4.68
CA SER A 328 0.86 -25.31 -3.68
C SER A 328 1.31 -23.96 -4.25
N PHE A 329 2.07 -23.94 -5.34
CA PHE A 329 2.43 -22.70 -6.03
C PHE A 329 1.20 -21.87 -6.43
N PHE A 330 0.09 -22.54 -6.76
CA PHE A 330 -1.14 -21.87 -7.16
C PHE A 330 -2.01 -21.40 -6.01
N GLU A 331 -1.71 -21.75 -4.75
CA GLU A 331 -2.43 -21.21 -3.58
C GLU A 331 -2.24 -19.69 -3.43
N GLY A 332 -1.17 -19.12 -4.00
CA GLY A 332 -0.96 -17.67 -4.06
C GLY A 332 -1.80 -16.97 -5.14
N THR A 333 -2.57 -17.71 -5.94
CA THR A 333 -3.30 -17.17 -7.09
C THR A 333 -4.53 -16.39 -6.65
N ARG A 334 -4.83 -15.31 -7.39
CA ARG A 334 -6.04 -14.51 -7.20
C ARG A 334 -6.83 -14.41 -8.49
N VAL A 335 -8.15 -14.52 -8.36
CA VAL A 335 -9.08 -14.24 -9.45
C VAL A 335 -9.57 -12.79 -9.32
N LEU A 336 -9.39 -12.00 -10.36
CA LEU A 336 -9.88 -10.62 -10.43
C LEU A 336 -11.36 -10.57 -10.81
N ALA A 337 -12.00 -9.40 -10.69
CA ALA A 337 -13.44 -9.21 -10.91
C ALA A 337 -13.94 -9.67 -12.30
N ASN A 338 -13.09 -9.64 -13.32
CA ASN A 338 -13.39 -10.13 -14.68
C ASN A 338 -13.04 -11.61 -14.92
N GLY A 339 -12.65 -12.35 -13.87
CA GLY A 339 -12.21 -13.73 -13.99
C GLY A 339 -10.76 -13.90 -14.47
N THR A 340 -9.99 -12.81 -14.58
CA THR A 340 -8.56 -12.91 -14.86
C THR A 340 -7.85 -13.57 -13.68
N VAL A 341 -6.97 -14.51 -13.97
CA VAL A 341 -6.13 -15.17 -12.98
C VAL A 341 -4.79 -14.46 -12.86
N VAL A 342 -4.51 -13.90 -11.68
CA VAL A 342 -3.19 -13.35 -11.29
C VAL A 342 -2.46 -14.40 -10.49
N PHE A 343 -1.34 -14.87 -11.04
CA PHE A 343 -0.53 -15.93 -10.44
C PHE A 343 0.84 -15.38 -9.98
N ASN A 344 1.68 -16.27 -9.44
CA ASN A 344 3.04 -15.97 -9.01
C ASN A 344 3.15 -14.95 -7.86
N LEU A 345 2.05 -14.74 -7.13
CA LEU A 345 2.11 -14.04 -5.85
C LEU A 345 2.57 -15.04 -4.77
N PRO A 346 3.28 -14.59 -3.72
CA PRO A 346 3.63 -15.47 -2.62
C PRO A 346 2.37 -16.02 -1.93
N ALA A 347 2.30 -17.33 -1.70
CA ALA A 347 1.26 -17.92 -0.88
C ALA A 347 1.55 -17.57 0.59
N ALA A 348 0.90 -16.52 1.11
CA ALA A 348 1.23 -15.93 2.40
C ALA A 348 1.21 -16.97 3.55
N GLY A 349 0.23 -17.87 3.57
CA GLY A 349 0.15 -18.96 4.56
C GLY A 349 1.41 -19.83 4.57
N ARG A 350 1.86 -20.28 3.38
CA ARG A 350 3.06 -21.10 3.21
C ARG A 350 4.34 -20.35 3.52
N LEU A 351 4.44 -19.10 3.06
CA LEU A 351 5.62 -18.24 3.28
C LEU A 351 5.85 -17.97 4.77
N PHE A 352 4.83 -17.55 5.50
CA PHE A 352 4.99 -17.20 6.91
C PHE A 352 5.19 -18.43 7.79
N GLU A 353 4.62 -19.58 7.44
CA GLU A 353 4.91 -20.85 8.11
C GLU A 353 6.37 -21.28 7.92
N LEU A 354 6.84 -21.35 6.66
CA LEU A 354 8.20 -21.77 6.35
C LEU A 354 9.25 -20.83 6.96
N SER A 355 9.07 -19.52 6.79
CA SER A 355 9.99 -18.51 7.35
C SER A 355 10.01 -18.53 8.87
N GLY A 356 8.88 -18.84 9.53
CA GLY A 356 8.83 -19.06 10.98
C GLY A 356 9.71 -20.22 11.42
N ARG A 357 9.62 -21.36 10.72
CA ARG A 357 10.43 -22.55 10.98
C ARG A 357 11.92 -22.31 10.71
N MET A 358 12.24 -21.65 9.59
CA MET A 358 13.62 -21.31 9.23
C MET A 358 14.29 -20.38 10.25
N LYS A 359 13.55 -19.52 10.96
CA LYS A 359 14.12 -18.69 12.04
C LYS A 359 14.58 -19.52 13.24
N VAL A 360 13.97 -20.68 13.47
CA VAL A 360 14.35 -21.58 14.56
C VAL A 360 15.63 -22.32 14.21
N GLY A 361 15.67 -23.00 13.06
CA GLY A 361 16.76 -23.91 12.74
C GLY A 361 16.50 -24.78 11.52
N TRP A 362 17.34 -25.78 11.35
CA TRP A 362 17.25 -26.79 10.29
C TRP A 362 17.09 -28.15 10.94
N MET A 363 16.17 -28.96 10.41
CA MET A 363 16.01 -30.35 10.80
C MET A 363 17.30 -31.14 10.53
N ASP A 364 17.65 -32.05 11.44
CA ASP A 364 18.80 -32.94 11.28
C ASP A 364 18.55 -34.03 10.22
N ASP A 365 17.31 -34.54 10.15
CA ASP A 365 16.83 -35.50 9.16
C ASP A 365 15.33 -35.31 8.90
N ALA A 366 14.73 -36.17 8.07
CA ALA A 366 13.34 -36.03 7.67
C ALA A 366 12.31 -36.40 8.76
N GLU A 367 12.72 -37.08 9.83
CA GLU A 367 11.86 -37.49 10.95
C GLU A 367 11.91 -36.48 12.11
N ASP A 368 12.88 -35.56 12.11
CA ASP A 368 13.11 -34.61 13.19
C ASP A 368 11.87 -33.72 13.50
N GLY A 369 11.37 -33.85 14.72
CA GLY A 369 10.21 -33.10 15.21
C GLY A 369 8.86 -33.56 14.66
N ILE A 370 8.81 -34.70 13.96
CA ILE A 370 7.57 -35.34 13.50
C ILE A 370 7.18 -36.44 14.51
N ASP A 371 5.88 -36.51 14.83
CA ASP A 371 5.31 -37.56 15.69
C ASP A 371 4.56 -38.56 14.81
N ASP A 372 5.07 -39.79 14.70
CA ASP A 372 4.45 -40.88 13.92
C ASP A 372 3.01 -41.20 14.37
N GLN A 373 2.66 -40.87 15.63
CA GLN A 373 1.31 -41.07 16.16
C GLN A 373 0.38 -39.88 15.86
N LYS A 374 0.95 -38.76 15.44
CA LYS A 374 0.25 -37.50 15.10
C LYS A 374 0.88 -36.91 13.85
N PRO A 375 0.66 -37.52 12.67
CA PRO A 375 1.27 -37.09 11.42
C PRO A 375 0.89 -35.66 11.00
N GLU A 376 -0.11 -35.04 11.64
CA GLU A 376 -0.45 -33.63 11.51
C GLU A 376 0.52 -32.67 12.21
N THR A 377 1.48 -33.19 12.97
CA THR A 377 2.46 -32.39 13.71
C THR A 377 3.36 -31.64 12.73
N ILE A 378 3.42 -30.32 12.86
CA ILE A 378 4.32 -29.47 12.09
C ILE A 378 5.62 -29.31 12.91
N PRO A 379 6.79 -29.73 12.37
CA PRO A 379 8.07 -29.56 13.04
C PRO A 379 8.36 -28.10 13.33
N ARG A 380 9.03 -27.86 14.46
CA ARG A 380 9.44 -26.53 14.89
C ARG A 380 10.50 -25.93 13.95
N GLU A 381 11.36 -26.78 13.39
CA GLU A 381 12.47 -26.40 12.50
C GLU A 381 12.10 -26.65 11.03
N ALA A 382 12.83 -26.01 10.10
CA ALA A 382 12.60 -26.19 8.67
C ALA A 382 13.46 -27.34 8.13
N PRO A 383 13.01 -28.12 7.14
CA PRO A 383 13.88 -29.06 6.46
C PRO A 383 14.90 -28.30 5.60
N THR A 384 16.08 -28.89 5.40
CA THR A 384 17.03 -28.41 4.40
C THR A 384 16.48 -28.61 2.98
N PHE A 385 17.06 -27.91 2.01
CA PHE A 385 16.74 -28.10 0.60
C PHE A 385 16.97 -29.55 0.17
N GLY A 386 18.04 -30.17 0.69
CA GLY A 386 18.35 -31.58 0.46
C GLY A 386 17.26 -32.53 0.93
N ILE A 387 16.80 -32.39 2.18
CA ILE A 387 15.73 -33.22 2.75
C ILE A 387 14.48 -33.19 1.86
N VAL A 388 14.09 -32.01 1.37
CA VAL A 388 12.93 -31.87 0.46
C VAL A 388 13.16 -32.63 -0.86
N LEU A 389 14.34 -32.48 -1.46
CA LEU A 389 14.68 -33.12 -2.74
C LEU A 389 14.78 -34.64 -2.65
N GLU A 390 15.32 -35.16 -1.55
CA GLU A 390 15.50 -36.60 -1.33
C GLU A 390 14.17 -37.36 -1.28
N ASN A 391 13.09 -36.68 -0.87
CA ASN A 391 11.73 -37.24 -0.83
C ASN A 391 11.65 -38.55 -0.02
N HIS A 392 12.46 -38.64 1.04
CA HIS A 392 12.52 -39.75 2.00
C HIS A 392 11.73 -39.41 3.28
N TYR A 393 10.46 -39.06 3.11
CA TYR A 393 9.57 -38.75 4.23
C TYR A 393 8.15 -39.17 3.90
N ASP A 394 7.39 -39.44 4.96
CA ASP A 394 5.96 -39.66 4.85
C ASP A 394 5.23 -38.34 4.57
N TRP A 395 4.30 -38.39 3.62
CA TRP A 395 3.53 -37.23 3.19
C TRP A 395 2.57 -36.75 4.28
N GLY A 396 2.61 -35.45 4.56
CA GLY A 396 1.80 -34.83 5.60
C GLY A 396 1.89 -33.30 5.62
N PRO A 397 1.13 -32.64 6.51
CA PRO A 397 1.04 -31.18 6.61
C PRO A 397 2.38 -30.45 6.71
N ALA A 398 3.36 -31.07 7.37
CA ALA A 398 4.72 -30.55 7.57
C ALA A 398 5.47 -30.18 6.28
N TRP A 399 5.10 -30.76 5.14
CA TRP A 399 5.90 -30.69 3.91
C TRP A 399 5.39 -29.68 2.88
N TYR A 400 4.14 -29.22 2.96
CA TYR A 400 3.58 -28.28 1.98
C TYR A 400 4.29 -26.93 1.93
N ALA A 401 4.57 -26.33 3.09
CA ALA A 401 5.24 -25.03 3.13
C ALA A 401 6.70 -25.11 2.61
N PRO A 402 7.52 -26.11 2.99
CA PRO A 402 8.84 -26.33 2.39
C PRO A 402 8.82 -26.57 0.88
N THR A 403 7.95 -27.43 0.36
CA THR A 403 7.92 -27.77 -1.07
C THR A 403 7.44 -26.60 -1.92
N TRP A 404 6.43 -25.86 -1.45
CA TRP A 404 6.08 -24.55 -2.00
C TRP A 404 7.28 -23.62 -2.03
N GLY A 405 8.04 -23.54 -0.93
CA GLY A 405 9.21 -22.69 -0.81
C GLY A 405 10.29 -23.02 -1.85
N VAL A 406 10.54 -24.30 -2.10
CA VAL A 406 11.48 -24.74 -3.15
C VAL A 406 11.00 -24.29 -4.53
N VAL A 407 9.75 -24.60 -4.90
CA VAL A 407 9.20 -24.23 -6.22
C VAL A 407 9.16 -22.72 -6.41
N TYR A 408 8.70 -21.97 -5.40
CA TYR A 408 8.61 -20.51 -5.47
C TYR A 408 10.00 -19.87 -5.59
N PHE A 409 11.00 -20.39 -4.86
CA PHE A 409 12.39 -19.93 -4.98
C PHE A 409 12.95 -20.17 -6.38
N LEU A 410 12.83 -21.39 -6.92
CA LEU A 410 13.39 -21.73 -8.23
C LEU A 410 12.72 -20.94 -9.36
N TYR A 411 11.43 -20.64 -9.22
CA TYR A 411 10.69 -19.83 -10.18
C TYR A 411 11.02 -18.33 -10.09
N ASN A 412 11.36 -17.80 -8.91
CA ASN A 412 11.44 -16.35 -8.66
C ASN A 412 12.78 -15.80 -8.19
N TYR A 413 13.80 -16.63 -7.94
CA TYR A 413 15.09 -16.13 -7.49
C TYR A 413 15.78 -15.33 -8.60
N GLN A 414 16.05 -14.06 -8.33
CA GLN A 414 16.56 -13.09 -9.31
C GLN A 414 17.89 -12.49 -8.88
N ASP A 415 18.73 -12.19 -9.87
CA ASP A 415 19.87 -11.29 -9.70
C ASP A 415 19.37 -9.84 -9.54
N LEU A 416 19.73 -9.17 -8.44
CA LEU A 416 19.25 -7.82 -8.15
C LEU A 416 19.80 -6.75 -9.10
N GLU A 417 20.92 -7.00 -9.79
CA GLU A 417 21.53 -6.00 -10.66
C GLU A 417 20.91 -5.95 -12.06
N ASP A 418 20.59 -7.13 -12.62
CA ASP A 418 20.11 -7.28 -13.99
C ASP A 418 18.74 -7.97 -14.14
N GLY A 419 18.14 -8.39 -13.03
CA GLY A 419 16.77 -8.88 -12.92
C GLY A 419 16.53 -10.26 -13.53
N ARG A 420 17.57 -10.97 -13.99
CA ARG A 420 17.38 -12.29 -14.60
C ARG A 420 16.93 -13.31 -13.56
N PHE A 421 16.00 -14.18 -13.94
CA PHE A 421 15.58 -15.31 -13.13
C PHE A 421 16.64 -16.41 -13.24
N LEU A 422 17.36 -16.67 -12.15
CA LEU A 422 18.57 -17.48 -12.19
C LEU A 422 18.30 -18.95 -12.51
N TYR A 423 17.23 -19.52 -11.96
CA TYR A 423 16.96 -20.96 -12.07
C TYR A 423 15.68 -21.30 -12.85
N ARG A 424 14.87 -20.31 -13.26
CA ARG A 424 13.52 -20.56 -13.81
C ARG A 424 13.53 -21.45 -15.06
N ASN A 425 14.43 -21.19 -16.02
CA ASN A 425 14.51 -21.96 -17.25
C ASN A 425 14.98 -23.41 -16.97
N ALA A 426 16.05 -23.56 -16.19
CA ALA A 426 16.57 -24.86 -15.80
C ALA A 426 15.59 -25.67 -14.94
N PHE A 427 14.83 -25.00 -14.06
CA PHE A 427 13.76 -25.60 -13.29
C PHE A 427 12.62 -26.10 -14.18
N GLY A 428 12.26 -25.36 -15.23
CA GLY A 428 11.33 -25.83 -16.26
C GLY A 428 11.77 -27.15 -16.89
N GLU A 429 13.05 -27.29 -17.23
CA GLU A 429 13.59 -28.58 -17.72
C GLU A 429 13.59 -29.67 -16.65
N PHE A 430 13.85 -29.31 -15.39
CA PHE A 430 13.85 -30.24 -14.27
C PHE A 430 12.46 -30.85 -14.03
N ILE A 431 11.38 -30.08 -14.19
CA ILE A 431 10.00 -30.58 -14.06
C ILE A 431 9.72 -31.75 -15.02
N ASP A 432 10.28 -31.70 -16.23
CA ASP A 432 10.10 -32.75 -17.23
C ASP A 432 11.10 -33.91 -17.03
N LYS A 433 12.27 -33.66 -16.42
CA LYS A 433 13.36 -34.63 -16.25
C LYS A 433 13.42 -35.27 -14.85
N SER A 434 12.61 -34.82 -13.88
CA SER A 434 12.72 -35.24 -12.47
C SER A 434 12.46 -36.74 -12.28
N GLY A 435 11.54 -37.32 -13.06
CA GLY A 435 11.31 -38.77 -13.15
C GLY A 435 11.05 -39.49 -11.81
N GLY A 436 10.60 -38.77 -10.77
CA GLY A 436 10.34 -39.33 -9.43
C GLY A 436 11.56 -39.90 -8.71
N ARG A 437 12.79 -39.46 -9.06
CA ARG A 437 14.01 -39.89 -8.36
C ARG A 437 13.95 -39.51 -6.88
N THR A 438 14.57 -40.34 -6.03
CA THR A 438 14.67 -40.14 -4.57
C THR A 438 16.12 -40.28 -4.09
N GLY A 439 16.42 -39.83 -2.87
CA GLY A 439 17.74 -39.94 -2.25
C GLY A 439 18.86 -39.20 -3.01
N GLU A 440 20.09 -39.71 -2.90
CA GLU A 440 21.29 -39.11 -3.53
C GLU A 440 21.14 -38.89 -5.04
N GLY A 441 20.48 -39.81 -5.75
CA GLY A 441 20.24 -39.68 -7.19
C GLY A 441 19.28 -38.55 -7.57
N ALA A 442 18.43 -38.08 -6.65
CA ALA A 442 17.61 -36.89 -6.84
C ALA A 442 18.45 -35.61 -6.69
N ILE A 443 19.36 -35.59 -5.70
CA ILE A 443 20.31 -34.50 -5.48
C ILE A 443 21.24 -34.34 -6.68
N GLU A 444 21.91 -35.41 -7.11
CA GLU A 444 22.81 -35.36 -8.27
C GLU A 444 22.11 -34.85 -9.53
N ASN A 445 20.89 -35.31 -9.79
CA ASN A 445 20.08 -34.85 -10.92
C ASN A 445 19.74 -33.36 -10.82
N PHE A 446 19.40 -32.89 -9.62
CA PHE A 446 19.08 -31.48 -9.41
C PHE A 446 20.31 -30.59 -9.59
N GLU A 447 21.46 -31.01 -9.06
CA GLU A 447 22.73 -30.30 -9.26
C GLU A 447 23.11 -30.24 -10.75
N GLU A 448 22.96 -31.35 -11.48
CA GLU A 448 23.25 -31.42 -12.91
C GLU A 448 22.28 -30.59 -13.76
N VAL A 449 20.97 -30.65 -13.49
CA VAL A 449 19.98 -30.01 -14.36
C VAL A 449 19.76 -28.54 -14.00
N VAL A 450 19.78 -28.19 -12.70
CA VAL A 450 19.43 -26.85 -12.22
C VAL A 450 20.66 -26.04 -11.85
N LEU A 451 21.52 -26.55 -10.95
CA LEU A 451 22.65 -25.77 -10.44
C LEU A 451 23.81 -25.62 -11.43
N ALA A 452 24.01 -26.58 -12.35
CA ALA A 452 25.00 -26.47 -13.41
C ALA A 452 24.59 -25.53 -14.54
N HIS A 453 23.31 -25.15 -14.62
CA HIS A 453 22.75 -24.38 -15.73
C HIS A 453 21.99 -23.10 -15.29
N PRO A 454 22.57 -22.24 -14.44
CA PRO A 454 21.95 -20.96 -14.10
C PRO A 454 21.92 -20.03 -15.33
N GLU A 455 20.91 -19.16 -15.38
CA GLU A 455 20.78 -18.17 -16.46
C GLU A 455 22.01 -17.25 -16.52
N PRO A 456 22.67 -17.12 -17.70
CA PRO A 456 23.89 -16.33 -17.81
C PRO A 456 23.63 -14.83 -17.64
N PRO A 457 24.64 -14.06 -17.18
CA PRO A 457 24.56 -12.60 -17.12
C PRO A 457 24.13 -11.95 -18.43
N THR A 458 23.44 -10.82 -18.31
CA THR A 458 23.02 -10.04 -19.49
C THR A 458 24.24 -9.64 -20.35
N PRO A 459 24.23 -9.93 -21.66
CA PRO A 459 25.31 -9.54 -22.56
C PRO A 459 25.60 -8.04 -22.51
N ASP A 460 26.88 -7.66 -22.57
CA ASP A 460 27.38 -6.28 -22.61
C ASP A 460 27.01 -5.41 -21.38
N VAL A 461 26.50 -6.00 -20.31
CA VAL A 461 26.24 -5.34 -19.03
C VAL A 461 27.35 -5.68 -18.05
N LYS A 462 28.06 -4.67 -17.55
CA LYS A 462 29.03 -4.84 -16.46
C LYS A 462 28.31 -4.92 -15.12
N LEU A 463 28.26 -6.12 -14.55
CA LEU A 463 27.79 -6.32 -13.19
C LEU A 463 28.83 -5.82 -12.18
N THR A 464 28.39 -5.10 -11.15
CA THR A 464 29.24 -4.60 -10.07
C THR A 464 29.42 -5.59 -8.93
N GLN A 465 28.50 -6.53 -8.79
CA GLN A 465 28.53 -7.63 -7.83
C GLN A 465 28.26 -8.94 -8.57
N SER A 466 29.15 -9.92 -8.42
CA SER A 466 28.84 -11.28 -8.87
C SER A 466 28.03 -11.97 -7.79
N VAL A 467 26.82 -12.42 -8.10
CA VAL A 467 26.10 -13.36 -7.26
C VAL A 467 26.93 -14.64 -7.17
N ALA A 468 27.32 -15.04 -5.96
CA ALA A 468 27.92 -16.35 -5.75
C ALA A 468 26.83 -17.40 -5.97
N LEU A 469 26.93 -18.16 -7.06
CA LEU A 469 25.93 -19.17 -7.41
C LEU A 469 26.30 -20.50 -6.74
N PRO A 470 25.43 -21.05 -5.87
CA PRO A 470 25.57 -22.38 -5.31
C PRO A 470 25.79 -23.41 -6.42
N ARG A 471 26.76 -24.30 -6.19
CA ARG A 471 27.05 -25.43 -7.08
C ARG A 471 26.51 -26.75 -6.55
N THR A 472 26.25 -26.81 -5.25
CA THR A 472 25.68 -27.98 -4.58
C THR A 472 24.40 -27.61 -3.86
N VAL A 473 23.57 -28.61 -3.57
CA VAL A 473 22.32 -28.41 -2.81
C VAL A 473 22.61 -27.90 -1.40
N ALA A 474 23.68 -28.36 -0.74
CA ALA A 474 24.06 -27.86 0.59
C ALA A 474 24.42 -26.36 0.57
N GLU A 475 25.01 -25.86 -0.52
CA GLU A 475 25.29 -24.43 -0.68
C GLU A 475 24.02 -23.59 -0.92
N LEU A 476 22.90 -24.20 -1.31
CA LEU A 476 21.62 -23.51 -1.50
C LEU A 476 20.93 -23.16 -0.18
N ASP A 477 21.04 -23.98 0.87
CA ASP A 477 20.34 -23.79 2.14
C ASP A 477 20.43 -22.35 2.69
N PRO A 478 21.63 -21.74 2.86
CA PRO A 478 21.73 -20.37 3.36
C PRO A 478 21.13 -19.34 2.40
N VAL A 479 21.22 -19.57 1.08
CA VAL A 479 20.69 -18.68 0.05
C VAL A 479 19.16 -18.72 0.05
N TRP A 480 18.59 -19.92 0.09
CA TRP A 480 17.15 -20.16 0.12
C TRP A 480 16.52 -19.60 1.40
N LYS A 481 17.15 -19.86 2.56
CA LYS A 481 16.73 -19.28 3.84
C LYS A 481 16.72 -17.76 3.81
N GLN A 482 17.82 -17.15 3.36
CA GLN A 482 17.88 -15.69 3.28
C GLN A 482 16.79 -15.13 2.35
N TYR A 483 16.58 -15.75 1.19
CA TYR A 483 15.53 -15.33 0.26
C TYR A 483 14.13 -15.42 0.87
N MET A 484 13.79 -16.52 1.58
CA MET A 484 12.47 -16.70 2.19
C MET A 484 12.23 -15.73 3.34
N LEU A 485 13.24 -15.47 4.15
CA LEU A 485 13.16 -14.47 5.23
C LEU A 485 12.99 -13.06 4.64
N ASP A 486 13.76 -12.72 3.60
CA ASP A 486 13.67 -11.44 2.91
C ASP A 486 12.29 -11.23 2.28
N LEU A 487 11.76 -12.26 1.61
CA LEU A 487 10.43 -12.23 1.01
C LEU A 487 9.34 -12.06 2.07
N ALA A 488 9.45 -12.74 3.22
CA ALA A 488 8.52 -12.58 4.34
C ALA A 488 8.59 -11.17 4.95
N ASP A 489 9.77 -10.61 5.09
CA ASP A 489 9.98 -9.25 5.59
C ASP A 489 9.47 -8.19 4.59
N GLU A 490 9.59 -8.44 3.28
CA GLU A 490 8.99 -7.59 2.25
C GLU A 490 7.46 -7.64 2.27
N GLN A 491 6.86 -8.85 2.29
CA GLN A 491 5.40 -9.02 2.29
C GLN A 491 4.73 -8.46 3.55
N SER A 492 5.47 -8.40 4.66
CA SER A 492 5.04 -7.78 5.90
C SER A 492 5.34 -6.28 5.99
N GLY A 493 6.10 -5.72 5.04
CA GLY A 493 6.54 -4.33 5.05
C GLY A 493 7.64 -4.03 6.08
N LYS A 494 8.25 -5.05 6.71
CA LYS A 494 9.45 -4.88 7.56
C LYS A 494 10.65 -4.44 6.75
N ARG A 495 10.71 -4.83 5.49
CA ARG A 495 11.78 -4.51 4.55
C ARG A 495 11.19 -3.97 3.26
N THR A 496 11.89 -3.04 2.63
CA THR A 496 11.63 -2.63 1.24
C THR A 496 12.84 -2.96 0.39
N VAL A 497 12.63 -3.61 -0.75
CA VAL A 497 13.69 -3.90 -1.72
C VAL A 497 13.46 -3.08 -2.98
N ALA A 498 14.46 -2.27 -3.31
CA ALA A 498 14.44 -1.50 -4.54
C ALA A 498 14.57 -2.44 -5.75
N ARG A 499 13.54 -2.50 -6.58
CA ARG A 499 13.54 -3.27 -7.83
C ARG A 499 13.45 -2.30 -9.02
N PRO A 500 14.55 -2.11 -9.78
CA PRO A 500 14.55 -1.21 -10.93
C PRO A 500 13.91 -1.88 -12.16
N TYR A 501 12.60 -2.15 -12.08
CA TYR A 501 11.86 -2.94 -13.07
C TYR A 501 12.04 -2.47 -14.52
N LEU A 502 12.07 -1.15 -14.77
CA LEU A 502 12.35 -0.61 -16.12
C LEU A 502 13.72 -1.07 -16.65
N LYS A 503 14.75 -1.01 -15.80
CA LYS A 503 16.11 -1.44 -16.14
C LYS A 503 16.14 -2.94 -16.43
N TRP A 504 15.50 -3.73 -15.58
CA TRP A 504 15.40 -5.18 -15.75
C TRP A 504 14.63 -5.57 -17.02
N ALA A 505 13.55 -4.87 -17.35
CA ALA A 505 12.80 -5.07 -18.59
C ALA A 505 13.69 -4.82 -19.82
N ARG A 506 14.46 -3.73 -19.84
CA ARG A 506 15.42 -3.45 -20.92
C ARG A 506 16.49 -4.55 -21.06
N TYR A 507 16.98 -5.07 -19.94
CA TYR A 507 17.94 -6.19 -19.96
C TYR A 507 17.32 -7.50 -20.44
N ALA A 508 16.08 -7.79 -20.07
CA ALA A 508 15.34 -8.92 -20.61
C ALA A 508 15.17 -8.80 -22.14
N LEU A 509 14.90 -7.60 -22.67
CA LEU A 509 14.87 -7.36 -24.11
C LEU A 509 16.22 -7.59 -24.80
N ILE A 510 17.34 -7.22 -24.16
CA ILE A 510 18.70 -7.51 -24.66
C ILE A 510 18.93 -9.04 -24.71
N ARG A 511 18.47 -9.78 -23.70
CA ARG A 511 18.49 -11.25 -23.66
C ARG A 511 17.47 -11.89 -24.63
N LYS A 512 16.58 -11.10 -25.25
CA LYS A 512 15.45 -11.54 -26.07
C LYS A 512 14.41 -12.38 -25.31
N ASP A 513 14.39 -12.26 -23.99
CA ASP A 513 13.36 -12.87 -23.15
C ASP A 513 12.16 -11.91 -23.05
N LEU A 514 11.27 -12.02 -24.02
CA LEU A 514 10.10 -11.14 -24.10
C LEU A 514 9.11 -11.37 -22.95
N ASN A 515 9.06 -12.58 -22.38
CA ASN A 515 8.14 -12.91 -21.29
C ASN A 515 8.63 -12.30 -19.97
N ALA A 516 9.93 -12.40 -19.67
CA ALA A 516 10.50 -11.71 -18.52
C ALA A 516 10.42 -10.18 -18.69
N ALA A 517 10.60 -9.66 -19.91
CA ALA A 517 10.45 -8.22 -20.18
C ALA A 517 9.03 -7.75 -19.86
N GLU A 518 8.01 -8.47 -20.35
CA GLU A 518 6.61 -8.19 -20.05
C GLU A 518 6.33 -8.29 -18.54
N GLU A 519 6.77 -9.35 -17.87
CA GLU A 519 6.59 -9.51 -16.42
C GLU A 519 7.23 -8.35 -15.62
N HIS A 520 8.43 -7.89 -16.01
CA HIS A 520 9.06 -6.73 -15.37
C HIS A 520 8.30 -5.43 -15.65
N PHE A 521 7.80 -5.23 -16.87
CA PHE A 521 6.96 -4.07 -17.16
C PHE A 521 5.67 -4.08 -16.33
N GLU A 522 4.98 -5.21 -16.24
CA GLU A 522 3.75 -5.38 -15.44
C GLU A 522 4.01 -5.11 -13.96
N LYS A 523 5.04 -5.75 -13.38
CA LYS A 523 5.44 -5.50 -11.98
C LYS A 523 5.85 -4.05 -11.77
N GLY A 524 6.50 -3.46 -12.76
CA GLY A 524 6.92 -2.06 -12.74
C GLY A 524 5.74 -1.10 -12.65
N VAL A 525 4.73 -1.23 -13.53
CA VAL A 525 3.60 -0.27 -13.55
C VAL A 525 2.74 -0.38 -12.29
N VAL A 526 2.72 -1.56 -11.64
CA VAL A 526 2.10 -1.74 -10.33
C VAL A 526 2.92 -1.05 -9.23
N ALA A 527 4.25 -1.21 -9.25
CA ALA A 527 5.14 -0.64 -8.24
C ALA A 527 5.33 0.89 -8.36
N ALA A 528 5.30 1.42 -9.58
CA ALA A 528 5.52 2.82 -9.89
C ALA A 528 4.45 3.34 -10.89
N PRO A 529 3.18 3.47 -10.45
CA PRO A 529 2.06 3.83 -11.34
C PRO A 529 2.12 5.25 -11.91
N SER A 530 3.03 6.09 -11.42
CA SER A 530 3.29 7.45 -11.91
C SER A 530 4.57 7.58 -12.75
N ASP A 531 5.34 6.50 -12.96
CA ASP A 531 6.57 6.54 -13.76
C ASP A 531 6.22 6.63 -15.26
N ALA A 532 6.21 7.84 -15.80
CA ALA A 532 5.85 8.09 -17.18
C ALA A 532 6.78 7.40 -18.21
N LEU A 533 8.08 7.26 -17.89
CA LEU A 533 9.04 6.64 -18.80
C LEU A 533 8.79 5.13 -18.89
N LEU A 534 8.52 4.50 -17.75
CA LEU A 534 8.14 3.10 -17.70
C LEU A 534 6.87 2.81 -18.52
N HIS A 535 5.83 3.62 -18.37
CA HIS A 535 4.59 3.48 -19.15
C HIS A 535 4.84 3.66 -20.65
N TYR A 536 5.68 4.64 -21.03
CA TYR A 536 6.04 4.88 -22.43
C TYR A 536 6.77 3.67 -23.06
N GLU A 537 7.78 3.12 -22.39
CA GLU A 537 8.54 1.99 -22.92
C GLU A 537 7.73 0.70 -22.94
N PHE A 538 6.87 0.49 -21.94
CA PHE A 538 5.96 -0.65 -21.96
C PHE A 538 4.96 -0.55 -23.12
N ALA A 539 4.42 0.64 -23.37
CA ALA A 539 3.54 0.87 -24.51
C ALA A 539 4.25 0.57 -25.85
N GLN A 540 5.50 1.00 -26.00
CA GLN A 540 6.29 0.71 -27.18
C GLN A 540 6.50 -0.81 -27.34
N PHE A 541 6.87 -1.51 -26.27
CA PHE A 541 7.00 -2.96 -26.26
C PHE A 541 5.71 -3.67 -26.69
N LEU A 542 4.56 -3.28 -26.13
CA LEU A 542 3.27 -3.89 -26.48
C LEU A 542 2.88 -3.64 -27.95
N ALA A 543 3.14 -2.43 -28.45
CA ALA A 543 2.84 -2.08 -29.84
C ALA A 543 3.74 -2.83 -30.84
N GLU A 544 5.03 -2.93 -30.55
CA GLU A 544 6.04 -3.46 -31.49
C GLU A 544 6.24 -4.97 -31.38
N GLN A 545 6.20 -5.53 -30.16
CA GLN A 545 6.55 -6.93 -29.88
C GLN A 545 5.35 -7.82 -29.54
N ARG A 546 4.21 -7.24 -29.14
CA ARG A 546 2.98 -7.99 -28.76
C ARG A 546 1.77 -7.71 -29.65
N ALA A 547 1.88 -6.78 -30.60
CA ALA A 547 0.78 -6.36 -31.47
C ALA A 547 -0.50 -5.96 -30.71
N ASN A 548 -0.34 -5.30 -29.54
CA ASN A 548 -1.45 -4.82 -28.71
C ASN A 548 -1.49 -3.27 -28.66
N PRO A 549 -1.90 -2.60 -29.76
CA PRO A 549 -1.87 -1.14 -29.86
C PRO A 549 -2.91 -0.44 -28.99
N ASP A 550 -3.99 -1.13 -28.60
CA ASP A 550 -5.03 -0.53 -27.74
C ASP A 550 -4.55 -0.41 -26.29
N ARG A 551 -3.96 -1.47 -25.73
CA ARG A 551 -3.35 -1.43 -24.40
C ARG A 551 -2.16 -0.48 -24.36
N ALA A 552 -1.33 -0.46 -25.41
CA ALA A 552 -0.26 0.52 -25.55
C ALA A 552 -0.78 1.98 -25.53
N ALA A 553 -1.89 2.26 -26.23
CA ALA A 553 -2.51 3.59 -26.17
C ALA A 553 -3.01 3.93 -24.75
N GLN A 554 -3.56 2.96 -24.02
CA GLN A 554 -3.98 3.13 -22.62
C GLN A 554 -2.79 3.53 -21.71
N LEU A 555 -1.65 2.83 -21.82
CA LEU A 555 -0.44 3.14 -21.05
C LEU A 555 0.12 4.54 -21.40
N LEU A 556 0.12 4.93 -22.68
CA LEU A 556 0.55 6.27 -23.08
C LEU A 556 -0.34 7.37 -22.51
N ASN A 557 -1.65 7.11 -22.40
CA ASN A 557 -2.54 8.03 -21.73
C ASN A 557 -2.22 8.19 -20.24
N GLN A 558 -1.74 7.14 -19.56
CA GLN A 558 -1.26 7.22 -18.17
C GLN A 558 0.09 7.96 -18.08
N ALA A 559 1.01 7.72 -19.02
CA ALA A 559 2.28 8.44 -19.11
C ALA A 559 2.07 9.95 -19.25
N LEU A 560 1.21 10.37 -20.20
CA LEU A 560 0.89 11.78 -20.43
C LEU A 560 0.28 12.43 -19.19
N ARG A 561 -0.69 11.77 -18.53
CA ARG A 561 -1.29 12.25 -17.28
C ARG A 561 -0.24 12.48 -16.18
N SER A 562 0.74 11.60 -16.07
CA SER A 562 1.79 11.70 -15.06
C SER A 562 2.76 12.85 -15.38
N LEU A 563 3.11 13.04 -16.65
CA LEU A 563 3.96 14.15 -17.11
C LEU A 563 3.30 15.52 -16.92
N GLU A 564 2.02 15.64 -17.26
CA GLU A 564 1.25 16.88 -17.12
C GLU A 564 1.08 17.33 -15.66
N ARG A 565 1.13 16.39 -14.71
CA ARG A 565 1.02 16.67 -13.26
C ARG A 565 2.36 16.92 -12.58
N ALA A 566 3.48 16.65 -13.25
CA ALA A 566 4.81 16.86 -12.67
C ALA A 566 5.07 18.36 -12.47
N GLU A 567 5.68 18.73 -11.34
CA GLU A 567 6.07 20.13 -11.05
C GLU A 567 6.98 20.70 -12.15
N LYS A 568 7.81 19.83 -12.75
CA LYS A 568 8.62 20.13 -13.93
C LYS A 568 8.49 19.00 -14.95
N PRO A 569 7.62 19.14 -15.97
CA PRO A 569 7.41 18.12 -16.99
C PRO A 569 8.65 17.83 -17.84
N ASP A 570 8.86 16.56 -18.21
CA ASP A 570 9.82 16.18 -19.27
C ASP A 570 9.18 16.41 -20.65
N GLU A 571 9.39 17.61 -21.20
CA GLU A 571 8.85 18.04 -22.50
C GLU A 571 9.24 17.11 -23.66
N ALA A 572 10.43 16.51 -23.61
CA ALA A 572 10.91 15.64 -24.67
C ALA A 572 10.17 14.29 -24.65
N LEU A 573 9.97 13.72 -23.47
CA LEU A 573 9.18 12.50 -23.30
C LEU A 573 7.70 12.74 -23.60
N LEU A 574 7.15 13.89 -23.18
CA LEU A 574 5.78 14.31 -23.47
C LEU A 574 5.54 14.32 -25.00
N ALA A 575 6.41 14.99 -25.76
CA ALA A 575 6.29 15.03 -27.22
C ALA A 575 6.41 13.64 -27.89
N LYS A 576 7.27 12.76 -27.36
CA LYS A 576 7.41 11.38 -27.85
C LYS A 576 6.17 10.55 -27.57
N ALA A 577 5.67 10.59 -26.34
CA ALA A 577 4.48 9.86 -25.93
C ALA A 577 3.25 10.31 -26.71
N ASP A 578 3.10 11.63 -26.92
CA ASP A 578 2.02 12.22 -27.69
C ASP A 578 2.04 11.75 -29.16
N LYS A 579 3.22 11.80 -29.80
CA LYS A 579 3.40 11.34 -31.19
C LYS A 579 3.11 9.84 -31.34
N LEU A 580 3.54 9.02 -30.39
CA LEU A 580 3.29 7.58 -30.42
C LEU A 580 1.79 7.29 -30.22
N LEU A 581 1.14 8.00 -29.30
CA LEU A 581 -0.30 7.86 -29.06
C LEU A 581 -1.12 8.24 -30.30
N ASP A 582 -0.72 9.29 -31.02
CA ASP A 582 -1.34 9.69 -32.30
C ASP A 582 -1.26 8.60 -33.38
N LYS A 583 -0.20 7.78 -33.36
CA LYS A 583 -0.06 6.63 -34.27
C LYS A 583 -0.92 5.45 -33.84
N LEU A 584 -1.05 5.21 -32.54
CA LEU A 584 -1.70 4.01 -31.98
C LEU A 584 -3.21 4.17 -31.79
N ASP A 585 -3.71 5.38 -31.59
CA ASP A 585 -5.14 5.66 -31.37
C ASP A 585 -5.78 6.44 -32.54
N PRO A 586 -6.31 5.75 -33.58
CA PRO A 586 -6.89 6.39 -34.76
C PRO A 586 -8.10 7.28 -34.46
N LYS A 587 -8.76 7.09 -33.30
CA LYS A 587 -9.98 7.80 -32.92
C LYS A 587 -9.74 8.94 -31.94
N ARG A 588 -8.48 9.15 -31.52
CA ARG A 588 -8.10 10.20 -30.57
C ARG A 588 -8.60 11.58 -30.97
N LYS A 589 -8.39 11.99 -32.24
CA LYS A 589 -8.80 13.32 -32.74
C LYS A 589 -10.32 13.49 -32.82
N SER A 590 -11.07 12.41 -33.03
CA SER A 590 -12.53 12.44 -33.01
C SER A 590 -13.05 12.57 -31.59
N LEU A 591 -12.47 11.81 -30.65
CA LEU A 591 -12.78 11.93 -29.23
C LEU A 591 -12.44 13.33 -28.71
N GLY A 592 -11.23 13.83 -28.99
CA GLY A 592 -10.76 15.15 -28.58
C GLY A 592 -11.72 16.27 -28.96
N ARG A 593 -12.18 16.32 -30.22
CA ARG A 593 -13.18 17.32 -30.67
C ARG A 593 -14.50 17.25 -29.90
N ILE A 594 -15.00 16.04 -29.61
CA ILE A 594 -16.22 15.86 -28.80
C ILE A 594 -15.97 16.35 -27.37
N LEU A 595 -14.81 16.02 -26.79
CA LEU A 595 -14.47 16.43 -25.43
C LEU A 595 -14.25 17.95 -25.33
N ASP A 596 -13.66 18.60 -26.33
CA ASP A 596 -13.46 20.05 -26.36
C ASP A 596 -14.82 20.79 -26.35
N GLU A 597 -15.79 20.33 -27.16
CA GLU A 597 -17.17 20.87 -27.17
C GLU A 597 -17.82 20.76 -25.78
N VAL A 598 -17.65 19.62 -25.10
CA VAL A 598 -18.28 19.34 -23.80
C VAL A 598 -17.57 20.06 -22.66
N SER A 599 -16.25 20.18 -22.72
CA SER A 599 -15.43 20.70 -21.62
C SER A 599 -15.72 22.18 -21.37
N ALA A 600 -15.89 22.97 -22.43
CA ALA A 600 -16.26 24.38 -22.30
C ALA A 600 -17.65 24.56 -21.64
N ALA A 601 -18.64 23.78 -22.07
CA ALA A 601 -19.98 23.81 -21.49
C ALA A 601 -19.99 23.32 -20.03
N SER A 602 -19.29 22.22 -19.75
CA SER A 602 -19.16 21.63 -18.41
C SER A 602 -18.52 22.61 -17.43
N ARG A 603 -17.42 23.25 -17.83
CA ARG A 603 -16.74 24.27 -17.02
C ARG A 603 -17.64 25.48 -16.76
N SER A 604 -18.36 25.93 -17.78
CA SER A 604 -19.35 27.01 -17.62
C SER A 604 -20.43 26.64 -16.61
N ILE A 605 -21.04 25.46 -16.73
CA ILE A 605 -22.11 24.99 -15.84
C ILE A 605 -21.61 24.84 -14.40
N SER A 606 -20.51 24.12 -14.17
CA SER A 606 -19.97 23.91 -12.81
C SER A 606 -19.54 25.22 -12.15
N THR A 607 -18.95 26.15 -12.91
CA THR A 607 -18.58 27.48 -12.38
C THR A 607 -19.81 28.32 -12.06
N ARG A 608 -20.87 28.22 -12.86
CA ARG A 608 -22.15 28.90 -12.59
C ARG A 608 -22.82 28.34 -11.34
N TYR A 609 -22.86 27.02 -11.15
CA TYR A 609 -23.34 26.44 -9.88
C TYR A 609 -22.50 26.92 -8.69
N LEU A 610 -21.17 26.92 -8.81
CA LEU A 610 -20.28 27.45 -7.76
C LEU A 610 -20.56 28.93 -7.45
N SER A 611 -20.78 29.76 -8.48
CA SER A 611 -21.09 31.19 -8.32
C SER A 611 -22.46 31.46 -7.71
N SER A 612 -23.40 30.53 -7.89
CA SER A 612 -24.74 30.58 -7.31
C SER A 612 -24.83 29.89 -5.95
N GLU A 613 -23.68 29.55 -5.33
CA GLU A 613 -23.60 28.86 -4.03
C GLU A 613 -24.29 27.48 -3.99
N MET A 614 -24.51 26.87 -5.16
CA MET A 614 -25.03 25.51 -5.28
C MET A 614 -23.85 24.52 -5.26
N TYR A 615 -23.18 24.43 -4.12
CA TYR A 615 -21.90 23.74 -3.96
C TYR A 615 -21.99 22.22 -4.17
N LEU A 616 -23.06 21.55 -3.74
CA LEU A 616 -23.25 20.12 -3.97
C LEU A 616 -23.38 19.82 -5.47
N MET A 617 -24.11 20.66 -6.21
CA MET A 617 -24.21 20.55 -7.67
C MET A 617 -22.89 20.91 -8.37
N ALA A 618 -22.15 21.91 -7.88
CA ALA A 618 -20.83 22.23 -8.39
C ALA A 618 -19.87 21.05 -8.20
N MET A 619 -19.82 20.43 -7.02
CA MET A 619 -19.02 19.23 -6.75
C MET A 619 -19.44 18.06 -7.62
N GLU A 620 -20.74 17.76 -7.67
CA GLU A 620 -21.29 16.65 -8.44
C GLU A 620 -20.93 16.75 -9.94
N THR A 621 -21.14 17.92 -10.53
CA THR A 621 -20.87 18.16 -11.96
C THR A 621 -19.37 18.20 -12.25
N SER A 622 -18.60 18.89 -11.41
CA SER A 622 -17.15 19.05 -11.62
C SER A 622 -16.34 17.80 -11.34
N TRP A 623 -16.70 16.98 -10.35
CA TRP A 623 -16.03 15.72 -10.06
C TRP A 623 -16.19 14.73 -11.21
N ARG A 624 -17.43 14.46 -11.61
CA ARG A 624 -17.74 13.49 -12.68
C ARG A 624 -17.09 13.87 -14.00
N LEU A 625 -17.26 15.13 -14.38
CA LEU A 625 -16.78 15.63 -15.66
C LEU A 625 -15.27 15.89 -15.61
N GLY A 626 -14.72 16.29 -14.46
CA GLY A 626 -13.29 16.51 -14.28
C GLY A 626 -12.46 15.23 -14.36
N MET A 627 -12.93 14.16 -13.70
CA MET A 627 -12.25 12.86 -13.70
C MET A 627 -12.29 12.21 -15.09
N GLU A 628 -13.49 12.09 -15.67
CA GLU A 628 -13.65 11.31 -16.89
C GLU A 628 -13.25 12.10 -18.14
N LEU A 629 -13.66 13.37 -18.29
CA LEU A 629 -13.30 14.20 -19.44
C LEU A 629 -11.83 14.70 -19.39
N ARG A 630 -11.09 14.34 -18.33
CA ARG A 630 -9.69 14.75 -18.10
C ARG A 630 -9.52 16.27 -18.10
N GLN A 631 -10.32 16.93 -17.29
CA GLN A 631 -10.28 18.39 -17.14
C GLN A 631 -9.82 18.72 -15.72
N PRO A 632 -8.50 18.81 -15.44
CA PRO A 632 -8.00 19.13 -14.11
C PRO A 632 -8.58 20.43 -13.55
N ALA A 633 -8.83 21.42 -14.42
CA ALA A 633 -9.46 22.69 -14.04
C ALA A 633 -10.88 22.55 -13.45
N LEU A 634 -11.58 21.43 -13.70
CA LEU A 634 -12.85 21.15 -13.02
C LEU A 634 -12.61 20.63 -11.59
N LEU A 635 -11.52 19.93 -11.32
CA LEU A 635 -11.18 19.51 -9.96
C LEU A 635 -10.87 20.71 -9.06
N ASP A 636 -10.41 21.83 -9.62
CA ASP A 636 -10.30 23.09 -8.88
C ASP A 636 -11.69 23.60 -8.44
N VAL A 637 -12.71 23.51 -9.31
CA VAL A 637 -14.10 23.85 -8.97
C VAL A 637 -14.64 22.92 -7.88
N TYR A 638 -14.33 21.62 -7.96
CA TYR A 638 -14.69 20.65 -6.93
C TYR A 638 -14.06 21.03 -5.58
N ALA A 639 -12.75 21.27 -5.57
CA ALA A 639 -12.00 21.65 -4.38
C ALA A 639 -12.52 22.96 -3.77
N ASP A 640 -12.83 23.96 -4.59
CA ASP A 640 -13.39 25.24 -4.15
C ASP A 640 -14.79 25.10 -3.57
N ALA A 641 -15.67 24.34 -4.22
CA ALA A 641 -17.01 24.06 -3.72
C ALA A 641 -16.95 23.30 -2.38
N LEU A 642 -16.04 22.33 -2.25
CA LEU A 642 -15.81 21.59 -1.02
C LEU A 642 -15.28 22.50 0.10
N ARG A 643 -14.29 23.36 -0.18
CA ARG A 643 -13.74 24.31 0.81
C ARG A 643 -14.79 25.29 1.32
N ARG A 644 -15.64 25.82 0.42
CA ARG A 644 -16.69 26.80 0.78
C ARG A 644 -17.86 26.17 1.54
N SER A 645 -18.33 25.00 1.09
CA SER A 645 -19.48 24.33 1.71
C SER A 645 -19.12 23.51 2.95
N LYS A 646 -17.91 22.96 3.00
CA LYS A 646 -17.48 21.92 3.97
C LYS A 646 -18.38 20.67 3.96
N ARG A 647 -19.08 20.40 2.85
CA ARG A 647 -19.97 19.24 2.66
C ARG A 647 -19.36 18.28 1.66
N SER A 648 -19.51 16.97 1.87
CA SER A 648 -19.06 15.95 0.90
C SER A 648 -20.26 15.30 0.21
N ILE A 649 -20.07 14.94 -1.06
CA ILE A 649 -21.02 14.15 -1.86
C ILE A 649 -20.81 12.63 -1.68
N ALA A 650 -19.79 12.21 -0.93
CA ALA A 650 -19.50 10.79 -0.69
C ALA A 650 -20.58 10.12 0.19
N LEU A 651 -20.99 8.92 -0.21
CA LEU A 651 -22.00 8.12 0.49
C LEU A 651 -21.35 6.88 1.11
N TRP A 652 -21.47 6.75 2.43
CA TRP A 652 -21.05 5.56 3.16
C TRP A 652 -22.00 4.39 2.89
N GLN A 653 -21.50 3.17 3.06
CA GLN A 653 -22.30 1.94 3.01
C GLN A 653 -22.24 1.23 4.35
N LEU A 654 -23.37 0.72 4.79
CA LEU A 654 -23.45 -0.10 6.00
C LEU A 654 -22.84 -1.48 5.72
N ALA A 655 -21.86 -1.89 6.53
CA ALA A 655 -21.16 -3.17 6.37
C ALA A 655 -21.90 -4.32 7.08
N TYR A 656 -22.47 -4.05 8.26
CA TYR A 656 -23.29 -5.01 9.00
C TYR A 656 -24.76 -4.80 8.66
N ASN A 657 -25.42 -5.81 8.10
CA ASN A 657 -26.82 -5.72 7.64
C ASN A 657 -27.86 -5.64 8.77
N GLU A 658 -27.43 -5.76 10.03
CA GLU A 658 -28.26 -5.69 11.25
C GLU A 658 -29.27 -6.84 11.41
N SER A 659 -29.11 -7.91 10.63
CA SER A 659 -29.90 -9.14 10.74
C SER A 659 -29.03 -10.35 11.07
N ASP A 660 -27.90 -10.49 10.39
CA ASP A 660 -27.03 -11.67 10.43
C ASP A 660 -25.60 -11.32 9.99
N LEU A 661 -24.72 -12.33 9.89
CA LEU A 661 -23.34 -12.13 9.46
C LEU A 661 -23.17 -12.25 7.93
N GLY A 662 -24.24 -12.06 7.16
CA GLY A 662 -24.19 -12.05 5.69
C GLY A 662 -23.21 -11.00 5.18
N GLY A 663 -22.31 -11.42 4.29
CA GLY A 663 -21.20 -10.58 3.79
C GLY A 663 -19.97 -10.52 4.72
N TRP A 664 -19.91 -11.34 5.77
CA TRP A 664 -18.74 -11.49 6.65
C TRP A 664 -18.19 -12.92 6.59
N SER A 665 -16.86 -13.06 6.68
CA SER A 665 -16.22 -14.36 6.88
C SER A 665 -16.31 -14.75 8.36
N ALA A 666 -17.40 -15.45 8.71
CA ALA A 666 -17.71 -15.89 10.07
C ALA A 666 -17.66 -17.41 10.26
N ALA A 667 -17.36 -18.18 9.20
CA ALA A 667 -17.35 -19.65 9.27
C ALA A 667 -16.41 -20.11 10.39
N GLY A 668 -16.91 -20.91 11.34
CA GLY A 668 -16.11 -21.41 12.46
C GLY A 668 -15.68 -20.41 13.53
N ASN A 669 -16.02 -19.13 13.38
CA ASN A 669 -15.81 -18.13 14.41
C ASN A 669 -17.08 -17.97 15.26
N ASP A 670 -17.08 -18.58 16.43
CA ASP A 670 -18.15 -18.51 17.43
C ASP A 670 -18.03 -17.29 18.37
N ALA A 671 -16.96 -16.49 18.23
CA ALA A 671 -16.73 -15.32 19.04
C ALA A 671 -17.67 -14.17 18.70
N PHE A 672 -18.13 -14.03 17.44
CA PHE A 672 -19.00 -12.92 17.01
C PHE A 672 -20.44 -13.37 16.77
N LYS A 673 -21.41 -12.57 17.23
CA LYS A 673 -22.85 -12.85 17.08
C LYS A 673 -23.61 -11.60 16.65
N ALA A 674 -24.56 -11.80 15.73
CA ALA A 674 -25.49 -10.79 15.29
C ALA A 674 -26.56 -10.51 16.36
N GLU A 675 -26.72 -9.24 16.76
CA GLU A 675 -27.71 -8.78 17.72
C GLU A 675 -28.39 -7.48 17.26
N ARG A 676 -29.36 -7.61 16.34
CA ARG A 676 -30.11 -6.48 15.77
C ARG A 676 -29.14 -5.42 15.22
N THR A 677 -29.12 -4.21 15.78
CA THR A 677 -28.27 -3.10 15.32
C THR A 677 -26.82 -3.18 15.79
N ALA A 678 -26.42 -4.22 16.53
CA ALA A 678 -25.07 -4.39 17.03
C ALA A 678 -24.53 -5.82 16.77
N LEU A 679 -23.21 -5.93 16.71
CA LEU A 679 -22.46 -7.18 16.78
C LEU A 679 -21.87 -7.31 18.17
N ARG A 680 -22.02 -8.47 18.81
CA ARG A 680 -21.31 -8.77 20.07
C ARG A 680 -20.15 -9.72 19.83
N SER A 681 -19.06 -9.50 20.53
CA SER A 681 -18.04 -10.52 20.75
C SER A 681 -18.13 -11.10 22.16
N ASP A 682 -17.97 -12.42 22.31
CA ASP A 682 -17.82 -13.10 23.61
C ASP A 682 -16.97 -14.36 23.44
N TRP A 683 -15.74 -14.34 23.96
CA TRP A 683 -14.88 -15.52 23.98
C TRP A 683 -13.84 -15.44 25.10
N LYS A 684 -13.25 -16.58 25.47
CA LYS A 684 -12.22 -16.67 26.52
C LYS A 684 -10.94 -17.26 25.95
N ASP A 685 -9.81 -16.77 26.43
CA ASP A 685 -8.53 -17.39 26.16
C ASP A 685 -8.23 -18.46 27.22
N GLU A 686 -8.12 -19.71 26.77
CA GLU A 686 -7.82 -20.86 27.62
C GLU A 686 -6.31 -21.02 27.87
N ALA A 687 -5.46 -20.39 27.05
CA ALA A 687 -3.99 -20.52 27.08
C ALA A 687 -3.29 -19.40 27.85
N GLY A 688 -3.98 -18.29 28.16
CA GLY A 688 -3.45 -17.17 28.94
C GLY A 688 -2.37 -16.34 28.22
N ALA A 689 -2.43 -16.26 26.89
CA ALA A 689 -1.52 -15.47 26.08
C ALA A 689 -1.81 -13.95 26.22
N GLU A 690 -0.76 -13.14 26.36
CA GLU A 690 -0.88 -11.68 26.56
C GLU A 690 -1.55 -10.95 25.37
N TYR A 691 -1.55 -11.55 24.18
CA TYR A 691 -2.14 -11.01 22.94
C TYR A 691 -2.99 -12.04 22.19
N ALA A 692 -3.92 -12.70 22.88
CA ALA A 692 -4.92 -13.51 22.20
C ALA A 692 -5.94 -12.61 21.47
N PHE A 693 -6.43 -12.99 20.29
CA PHE A 693 -7.44 -12.21 19.54
C PHE A 693 -8.30 -13.08 18.61
N ARG A 694 -9.46 -12.54 18.21
CA ARG A 694 -10.34 -13.05 17.16
C ARG A 694 -10.69 -11.94 16.17
N PHE A 695 -10.94 -12.30 14.91
CA PHE A 695 -11.28 -11.36 13.83
C PHE A 695 -12.64 -11.65 13.22
N LEU A 696 -13.32 -10.61 12.75
CA LEU A 696 -14.44 -10.74 11.83
C LEU A 696 -14.13 -9.91 10.58
N ALA A 697 -13.82 -10.59 9.46
CA ALA A 697 -13.41 -9.95 8.22
C ALA A 697 -14.60 -9.75 7.26
N LEU A 698 -14.67 -8.59 6.62
CA LEU A 698 -15.70 -8.27 5.64
C LEU A 698 -15.37 -8.92 4.29
N ASP A 699 -16.34 -9.61 3.66
CA ASP A 699 -16.23 -10.19 2.31
C ASP A 699 -16.41 -9.08 1.24
N LYS A 700 -15.50 -8.11 1.25
CA LYS A 700 -15.43 -7.01 0.27
C LYS A 700 -14.00 -6.73 -0.13
N VAL A 701 -13.79 -6.56 -1.44
CA VAL A 701 -12.49 -6.18 -2.01
C VAL A 701 -12.48 -4.69 -2.33
N THR A 702 -11.58 -3.93 -1.71
CA THR A 702 -11.31 -2.53 -2.05
C THR A 702 -10.10 -2.45 -2.98
N SER A 703 -10.26 -1.83 -4.15
CA SER A 703 -9.19 -1.67 -5.14
C SER A 703 -8.48 -0.30 -5.05
N GLY A 704 -9.19 0.74 -4.62
CA GLY A 704 -8.68 2.10 -4.41
C GLY A 704 -8.64 2.51 -2.92
N ASP A 705 -8.68 3.82 -2.69
CA ASP A 705 -8.77 4.40 -1.36
C ASP A 705 -10.05 3.93 -0.66
N TYR A 706 -9.98 3.74 0.66
CA TYR A 706 -11.15 3.34 1.43
C TYR A 706 -11.10 3.88 2.85
N SER A 707 -12.27 3.95 3.48
CA SER A 707 -12.42 4.28 4.89
C SER A 707 -13.25 3.20 5.58
N LEU A 708 -12.91 2.90 6.83
CA LEU A 708 -13.68 2.02 7.70
C LEU A 708 -13.96 2.75 9.01
N GLU A 709 -15.19 2.63 9.50
CA GLU A 709 -15.63 3.24 10.75
C GLU A 709 -16.54 2.29 11.53
N ALA A 710 -16.36 2.24 12.85
CA ALA A 710 -17.26 1.55 13.77
C ALA A 710 -17.30 2.26 15.12
N GLU A 711 -18.43 2.14 15.81
CA GLU A 711 -18.51 2.41 17.24
C GLU A 711 -18.23 1.12 18.01
N VAL A 712 -17.34 1.22 19.01
CA VAL A 712 -16.82 0.09 19.78
C VAL A 712 -17.10 0.33 21.26
N GLN A 713 -17.71 -0.67 21.91
CA GLN A 713 -17.86 -0.73 23.35
C GLN A 713 -16.91 -1.78 23.89
N ALA A 714 -15.93 -1.34 24.67
CA ALA A 714 -14.97 -2.20 25.36
C ALA A 714 -14.74 -1.66 26.78
N GLU A 715 -15.01 -2.49 27.77
CA GLU A 715 -15.01 -2.10 29.18
C GLU A 715 -13.91 -2.81 29.97
N ASN A 716 -13.37 -2.10 30.95
CA ASN A 716 -12.39 -2.64 31.87
C ASN A 716 -12.90 -3.90 32.57
N GLY A 717 -12.07 -4.94 32.62
CA GLY A 717 -12.41 -6.22 33.22
C GLY A 717 -13.44 -7.04 32.44
N GLN A 718 -14.06 -6.50 31.39
CA GLN A 718 -14.94 -7.25 30.49
C GLN A 718 -14.21 -7.73 29.24
N VAL A 719 -13.30 -6.93 28.69
CA VAL A 719 -12.48 -7.29 27.53
C VAL A 719 -11.08 -6.68 27.65
N SER A 720 -10.10 -7.37 27.09
CA SER A 720 -8.72 -6.89 27.00
C SER A 720 -8.56 -5.72 26.02
N PHE A 721 -9.18 -5.81 24.84
CA PHE A 721 -9.23 -4.75 23.82
C PHE A 721 -10.27 -5.06 22.73
N ALA A 722 -10.61 -4.04 21.93
CA ALA A 722 -11.41 -4.19 20.72
C ALA A 722 -11.02 -3.12 19.68
N GLY A 723 -11.26 -3.35 18.40
CA GLY A 723 -10.88 -2.38 17.38
C GLY A 723 -11.15 -2.78 15.93
N LEU A 724 -10.41 -2.14 15.03
CA LEU A 724 -10.48 -2.35 13.58
C LEU A 724 -9.23 -3.09 13.09
N VAL A 725 -9.40 -4.02 12.15
CA VAL A 725 -8.31 -4.71 11.45
C VAL A 725 -8.31 -4.34 9.97
N PHE A 726 -7.12 -4.21 9.37
CA PHE A 726 -6.94 -3.91 7.95
C PHE A 726 -5.61 -4.49 7.44
N GLY A 727 -5.49 -4.64 6.11
CA GLY A 727 -4.30 -5.24 5.49
C GLY A 727 -4.01 -6.66 5.96
N LYS A 728 -5.02 -7.40 6.44
CA LYS A 728 -4.82 -8.75 6.99
C LYS A 728 -4.40 -9.73 5.88
N LYS A 729 -3.27 -10.38 6.08
CA LYS A 729 -2.68 -11.40 5.19
C LYS A 729 -2.85 -12.81 5.73
N SER A 730 -2.74 -12.95 7.05
CA SER A 730 -2.93 -14.20 7.79
C SER A 730 -3.44 -13.89 9.19
N ASP A 731 -3.64 -14.90 10.03
CA ASP A 731 -4.02 -14.68 11.44
C ASP A 731 -2.88 -14.13 12.29
N ALA A 732 -1.64 -14.19 11.80
CA ALA A 732 -0.48 -13.67 12.50
C ALA A 732 0.16 -12.44 11.82
N THR A 733 -0.31 -12.06 10.62
CA THR A 733 0.21 -10.93 9.85
C THR A 733 -0.91 -9.98 9.41
N PHE A 734 -1.02 -8.83 10.07
CA PHE A 734 -2.09 -7.84 9.86
C PHE A 734 -1.74 -6.47 10.49
N HIS A 735 -2.54 -5.45 10.18
CA HIS A 735 -2.50 -4.16 10.85
C HIS A 735 -3.79 -3.92 11.62
N ALA A 736 -3.71 -3.22 12.75
CA ALA A 736 -4.87 -2.95 13.58
C ALA A 736 -4.83 -1.56 14.22
N LEU A 737 -6.01 -0.96 14.35
CA LEU A 737 -6.29 0.16 15.22
C LEU A 737 -7.04 -0.38 16.44
N ILE A 738 -6.37 -0.46 17.57
CA ILE A 738 -6.84 -1.18 18.77
C ILE A 738 -7.15 -0.19 19.88
N TYR A 739 -8.34 -0.26 20.45
CA TYR A 739 -8.71 0.45 21.68
C TYR A 739 -8.56 -0.47 22.89
N PHE A 740 -7.79 0.00 23.87
CA PHE A 740 -7.57 -0.66 25.15
C PHE A 740 -8.28 0.12 26.26
N PRO A 741 -9.24 -0.48 26.99
CA PRO A 741 -9.88 0.17 28.11
C PRO A 741 -8.91 0.40 29.27
N ALA A 742 -9.16 1.44 30.07
CA ALA A 742 -8.38 1.73 31.28
C ALA A 742 -8.46 0.55 32.28
N LYS A 743 -7.32 0.11 32.84
CA LYS A 743 -7.24 -1.04 33.77
C LYS A 743 -7.77 -0.77 35.18
N ASP A 744 -7.79 0.48 35.62
CA ASP A 744 -8.30 0.99 36.89
C ASP A 744 -8.63 2.50 36.78
N ARG A 745 -9.18 3.10 37.85
CA ARG A 745 -9.58 4.53 37.90
C ARG A 745 -8.42 5.52 37.72
N ASP A 746 -7.19 5.10 38.02
CA ASP A 746 -6.00 5.95 37.96
C ASP A 746 -5.23 5.75 36.64
N SER A 747 -5.55 4.68 35.91
CA SER A 747 -5.02 4.35 34.58
C SER A 747 -5.88 4.97 33.47
N THR A 748 -5.37 4.93 32.24
CA THR A 748 -6.00 5.64 31.12
C THR A 748 -6.15 4.70 29.95
N ALA A 749 -7.27 4.84 29.25
CA ALA A 749 -7.50 4.09 28.02
C ALA A 749 -6.52 4.58 26.96
N PHE A 750 -6.15 3.72 26.02
CA PHE A 750 -5.25 4.09 24.95
C PHE A 750 -5.67 3.46 23.63
N VAL A 751 -5.25 4.08 22.54
CA VAL A 751 -5.37 3.51 21.21
C VAL A 751 -4.00 3.29 20.60
N ASP A 752 -3.82 2.09 20.07
CA ASP A 752 -2.63 1.68 19.36
C ASP A 752 -2.89 1.54 17.86
N LEU A 753 -1.97 2.06 17.06
CA LEU A 753 -1.77 1.59 15.70
C LEU A 753 -0.65 0.56 15.74
N ALA A 754 -0.93 -0.68 15.39
CA ALA A 754 0.07 -1.75 15.44
C ALA A 754 0.08 -2.63 14.19
N SER A 755 1.27 -3.12 13.84
CA SER A 755 1.45 -4.24 12.92
C SER A 755 1.80 -5.50 13.69
N PHE A 756 1.27 -6.63 13.24
CA PHE A 756 1.57 -7.96 13.77
C PHE A 756 2.28 -8.78 12.69
N TYR A 757 3.31 -9.52 13.07
CA TYR A 757 4.25 -10.19 12.16
C TYR A 757 4.71 -11.57 12.67
N GLY A 758 3.78 -12.52 12.83
CA GLY A 758 4.12 -13.93 13.00
C GLY A 758 4.98 -14.24 14.24
N GLY A 759 4.74 -13.54 15.36
CA GLY A 759 5.52 -13.69 16.61
C GLY A 759 6.20 -12.42 17.11
N SER A 760 6.09 -11.31 16.37
CA SER A 760 6.50 -9.97 16.82
C SER A 760 5.39 -8.98 16.50
N ASN A 761 5.19 -7.98 17.35
CA ASN A 761 4.33 -6.84 17.07
C ASN A 761 5.18 -5.57 17.02
N LYS A 762 4.77 -4.61 16.18
CA LYS A 762 5.36 -3.28 16.10
C LYS A 762 4.25 -2.27 16.34
N THR A 763 4.30 -1.58 17.48
CA THR A 763 3.39 -0.47 17.79
C THR A 763 3.94 0.80 17.15
N TRP A 764 3.20 1.34 16.19
CA TRP A 764 3.54 2.56 15.47
C TRP A 764 3.12 3.80 16.23
N ARG A 765 1.95 3.74 16.88
CA ARG A 765 1.35 4.83 17.65
C ARG A 765 0.81 4.24 18.93
N HIS A 766 1.05 4.91 20.05
CA HIS A 766 0.49 4.60 21.36
C HIS A 766 0.01 5.93 21.97
N ILE A 767 -1.31 6.11 22.05
CA ILE A 767 -1.91 7.42 22.37
C ILE A 767 -2.92 7.24 23.49
N GLY A 768 -2.76 8.01 24.57
CA GLY A 768 -3.72 8.06 25.67
C GLY A 768 -5.02 8.78 25.26
N ILE A 769 -6.15 8.27 25.73
CA ILE A 769 -7.49 8.84 25.51
C ILE A 769 -8.08 9.24 26.85
N GLU A 770 -8.58 10.47 26.95
CA GLU A 770 -9.23 10.96 28.16
C GLU A 770 -10.41 10.05 28.55
N ALA A 771 -10.45 9.65 29.82
CA ALA A 771 -11.63 8.99 30.36
C ALA A 771 -12.82 9.96 30.34
N VAL A 772 -13.97 9.49 29.85
CA VAL A 772 -15.22 10.27 29.90
C VAL A 772 -15.48 10.64 31.36
N LYS A 773 -15.55 11.94 31.67
CA LYS A 773 -15.87 12.42 33.02
C LYS A 773 -17.27 11.92 33.37
N ASP A 774 -17.37 11.15 34.45
CA ASP A 774 -18.63 10.67 35.03
C ASP A 774 -19.68 11.79 35.05
N ASP A 775 -20.67 11.74 34.16
CA ASP A 775 -21.89 12.52 34.30
C ASP A 775 -22.77 11.83 35.34
N PRO A 776 -23.02 12.44 36.52
CA PRO A 776 -23.82 11.85 37.57
C PRO A 776 -25.27 11.54 37.16
N ALA A 777 -25.76 12.15 36.06
CA ALA A 777 -27.09 11.91 35.50
C ALA A 777 -27.18 10.62 34.66
N HIS A 778 -26.04 10.06 34.22
CA HIS A 778 -25.96 8.88 33.36
C HIS A 778 -25.22 7.73 34.06
N ARG A 779 -25.71 7.32 35.23
CA ARG A 779 -25.26 6.09 35.92
C ARG A 779 -25.77 4.83 35.20
N THR A 780 -25.30 4.58 33.98
CA THR A 780 -25.38 3.29 33.29
C THR A 780 -24.14 3.12 32.40
N SER A 781 -23.44 2.02 32.63
CA SER A 781 -22.08 1.68 32.22
C SER A 781 -21.95 1.25 30.76
N GLU A 782 -22.16 2.12 29.76
CA GLU A 782 -21.99 1.73 28.34
C GLU A 782 -21.33 2.86 27.53
N THR A 783 -20.01 3.02 27.66
CA THR A 783 -19.27 4.04 26.87
C THR A 783 -18.90 3.46 25.51
N TRP A 784 -19.32 4.15 24.44
CA TRP A 784 -19.00 3.80 23.05
C TRP A 784 -17.94 4.75 22.51
N HIS A 785 -16.86 4.19 21.97
CA HIS A 785 -15.80 4.94 21.30
C HIS A 785 -15.91 4.77 19.79
N LYS A 786 -15.83 5.88 19.06
CA LYS A 786 -15.91 5.89 17.61
C LYS A 786 -14.51 5.77 17.03
N LEU A 787 -14.21 4.65 16.38
CA LEU A 787 -12.95 4.41 15.69
C LEU A 787 -13.14 4.56 14.19
N ARG A 788 -12.22 5.25 13.53
CA ARG A 788 -12.19 5.37 12.06
C ARG A 788 -10.77 5.35 11.53
N LEU A 789 -10.60 4.68 10.39
CA LEU A 789 -9.40 4.72 9.57
C LEU A 789 -9.75 5.21 8.16
N ASP A 790 -8.90 6.07 7.60
CA ASP A 790 -8.94 6.49 6.20
C ASP A 790 -7.63 6.06 5.52
N VAL A 791 -7.70 5.18 4.51
CA VAL A 791 -6.56 4.76 3.69
C VAL A 791 -6.59 5.55 2.39
N THR A 792 -5.57 6.38 2.17
CA THR A 792 -5.38 7.18 0.94
C THR A 792 -3.98 6.91 0.38
N GLY A 793 -3.90 6.14 -0.71
CA GLY A 793 -2.63 5.60 -1.20
C GLY A 793 -1.91 4.75 -0.15
N ALA A 794 -0.69 5.12 0.23
CA ALA A 794 0.06 4.45 1.30
C ALA A 794 -0.06 5.14 2.67
N GLU A 795 -0.84 6.23 2.77
CA GLU A 795 -1.07 6.95 4.03
C GLU A 795 -2.35 6.45 4.72
N VAL A 796 -2.28 6.34 6.05
CA VAL A 796 -3.39 5.99 6.92
C VAL A 796 -3.61 7.13 7.92
N ASP A 797 -4.78 7.76 7.85
CA ASP A 797 -5.25 8.67 8.89
C ASP A 797 -6.13 7.92 9.88
N LEU A 798 -5.97 8.24 11.16
CA LEU A 798 -6.64 7.56 12.26
C LEU A 798 -7.47 8.57 13.05
N TRP A 799 -8.67 8.15 13.44
CA TRP A 799 -9.61 8.99 14.15
C TRP A 799 -10.21 8.25 15.34
N VAL A 800 -10.23 8.93 16.48
CA VAL A 800 -10.86 8.44 17.71
C VAL A 800 -11.80 9.52 18.23
N ASP A 801 -13.08 9.18 18.38
CA ASP A 801 -14.13 10.11 18.85
C ASP A 801 -14.17 11.42 18.06
N GLY A 802 -13.90 11.33 16.75
CA GLY A 802 -13.86 12.46 15.82
C GLY A 802 -12.58 13.29 15.88
N LYS A 803 -11.62 12.97 16.77
CA LYS A 803 -10.31 13.63 16.84
C LYS A 803 -9.30 12.94 15.93
N LEU A 804 -8.56 13.73 15.14
CA LEU A 804 -7.48 13.21 14.29
C LEU A 804 -6.26 12.84 15.13
N MET A 805 -5.77 11.61 14.97
CA MET A 805 -4.50 11.15 15.53
C MET A 805 -3.36 11.36 14.50
N PRO A 806 -2.09 11.37 14.94
CA PRO A 806 -0.94 11.38 14.03
C PRO A 806 -1.01 10.26 12.98
N LYS A 807 -1.00 10.65 11.71
CA LYS A 807 -1.03 9.73 10.56
C LYS A 807 0.18 8.79 10.52
N HIS A 808 0.09 7.73 9.74
CA HIS A 808 1.20 6.84 9.44
C HIS A 808 1.27 6.50 7.95
N ALA A 809 2.46 6.55 7.38
CA ALA A 809 2.72 6.17 6.00
C ALA A 809 3.40 4.80 5.95
N PHE A 810 2.78 3.85 5.27
CA PHE A 810 3.35 2.52 5.05
C PHE A 810 4.25 2.51 3.80
N PRO A 811 5.15 1.52 3.65
CA PRO A 811 6.07 1.47 2.52
C PRO A 811 5.39 1.42 1.14
N SER A 812 4.21 0.79 1.06
CA SER A 812 3.42 0.69 -0.17
C SER A 812 1.96 0.42 0.13
N LEU A 813 1.10 0.63 -0.88
CA LEU A 813 -0.30 0.21 -0.83
C LEU A 813 -0.44 -1.31 -0.68
N ASP A 814 0.50 -2.12 -1.17
CA ASP A 814 0.42 -3.58 -1.07
C ASP A 814 0.47 -4.09 0.37
N VAL A 815 1.18 -3.38 1.24
CA VAL A 815 1.18 -3.65 2.69
C VAL A 815 -0.23 -3.47 3.26
N LEU A 816 -0.93 -2.43 2.82
CA LEU A 816 -2.29 -2.09 3.26
C LEU A 816 -3.41 -2.90 2.58
N ARG A 817 -3.10 -3.58 1.47
CA ARG A 817 -4.04 -4.48 0.79
C ARG A 817 -4.25 -5.74 1.61
N GLY A 818 -5.48 -6.22 1.68
CA GLY A 818 -5.83 -7.43 2.43
C GLY A 818 -7.27 -7.34 2.88
N SER A 819 -7.71 -8.29 3.70
CA SER A 819 -9.02 -8.18 4.32
C SER A 819 -9.01 -7.11 5.42
N PHE A 820 -10.17 -6.51 5.65
CA PHE A 820 -10.42 -5.53 6.71
C PHE A 820 -11.71 -5.87 7.45
N GLY A 821 -11.87 -5.37 8.67
CA GLY A 821 -13.01 -5.71 9.52
C GLY A 821 -12.77 -5.37 10.99
N LEU A 822 -13.19 -6.27 11.88
CA LEU A 822 -13.16 -6.07 13.33
C LEU A 822 -12.15 -7.00 14.01
N ILE A 823 -11.55 -6.54 15.11
CA ILE A 823 -10.69 -7.34 15.99
C ILE A 823 -11.17 -7.22 17.45
N THR A 824 -11.09 -8.30 18.21
CA THR A 824 -11.38 -8.33 19.64
C THR A 824 -10.39 -9.22 20.37
N GLY A 825 -9.92 -8.76 21.53
CA GLY A 825 -9.22 -9.61 22.50
C GLY A 825 -10.19 -10.45 23.33
N PRO A 826 -9.70 -11.29 24.26
CA PRO A 826 -10.54 -12.10 25.15
C PRO A 826 -11.49 -11.25 25.97
N GLY A 827 -12.70 -11.76 26.13
CA GLY A 827 -13.78 -11.11 26.87
C GLY A 827 -14.95 -10.71 25.97
N ARG A 828 -15.69 -9.69 26.43
CA ARG A 828 -16.93 -9.20 25.83
C ARG A 828 -16.79 -7.77 25.31
N ALA A 829 -17.02 -7.59 24.02
CA ALA A 829 -17.14 -6.27 23.41
C ALA A 829 -18.39 -6.19 22.53
N ALA A 830 -18.77 -4.98 22.14
CA ALA A 830 -19.85 -4.77 21.17
C ALA A 830 -19.44 -3.74 20.12
N PHE A 831 -20.00 -3.89 18.92
CA PHE A 831 -19.74 -3.06 17.75
C PHE A 831 -21.06 -2.63 17.12
N ARG A 832 -21.18 -1.38 16.68
CA ARG A 832 -22.35 -0.90 15.95
C ARG A 832 -21.96 0.19 14.95
N ASN A 833 -22.91 0.59 14.10
CA ASN A 833 -22.68 1.59 13.05
C ASN A 833 -21.44 1.28 12.19
N ILE A 834 -21.25 -0.01 11.89
CA ILE A 834 -20.08 -0.48 11.15
C ILE A 834 -20.30 -0.16 9.68
N ARG A 835 -19.51 0.75 9.14
CA ARG A 835 -19.68 1.28 7.79
C ARG A 835 -18.34 1.48 7.10
N TYR A 836 -18.39 1.41 5.77
CA TYR A 836 -17.22 1.61 4.94
C TYR A 836 -17.52 2.53 3.76
N LEU A 837 -16.48 3.18 3.26
CA LEU A 837 -16.51 3.98 2.04
C LEU A 837 -15.41 3.44 1.14
N ALA A 838 -15.76 2.91 -0.03
CA ALA A 838 -14.80 2.42 -1.01
C ALA A 838 -14.80 3.34 -2.24
N ARG A 839 -13.61 3.73 -2.69
CA ARG A 839 -13.43 4.54 -3.91
C ARG A 839 -12.85 3.71 -5.04
N ALA A 840 -13.11 4.15 -6.26
CA ALA A 840 -12.47 3.59 -7.44
C ALA A 840 -10.96 3.87 -7.41
N VAL A 841 -10.18 3.02 -8.09
CA VAL A 841 -8.74 3.21 -8.23
C VAL A 841 -8.45 4.56 -8.90
N GLY A 842 -7.69 5.42 -8.22
CA GLY A 842 -7.28 6.72 -8.77
C GLY A 842 -8.35 7.82 -8.75
N ASP A 843 -9.43 7.68 -7.97
CA ASP A 843 -10.40 8.75 -7.72
C ASP A 843 -9.71 9.97 -7.06
N PRO A 844 -9.62 11.13 -7.74
CA PRO A 844 -8.94 12.31 -7.20
C PRO A 844 -9.68 12.94 -6.01
N ALA A 845 -10.97 12.63 -5.83
CA ALA A 845 -11.73 13.18 -4.72
C ALA A 845 -11.21 12.69 -3.36
N GLY A 846 -10.69 11.46 -3.25
CA GLY A 846 -10.10 10.95 -2.00
C GLY A 846 -8.99 11.85 -1.46
N PRO A 847 -7.89 12.06 -2.23
CA PRO A 847 -6.80 12.96 -1.86
C PRO A 847 -7.23 14.43 -1.65
N ILE A 848 -8.14 14.96 -2.49
CA ILE A 848 -8.64 16.34 -2.37
C ILE A 848 -9.46 16.51 -1.07
N GLU A 849 -10.41 15.61 -0.83
CA GLU A 849 -11.24 15.62 0.38
C GLU A 849 -10.40 15.43 1.64
N ARG A 850 -9.40 14.55 1.60
CA ARG A 850 -8.45 14.40 2.69
C ARG A 850 -7.70 15.71 2.96
N THR A 851 -7.10 16.31 1.92
CA THR A 851 -6.34 17.57 2.05
C THR A 851 -7.20 18.66 2.68
N ILE A 852 -8.41 18.89 2.15
CA ILE A 852 -9.31 19.93 2.66
C ILE A 852 -9.83 19.61 4.06
N ARG A 853 -10.10 18.34 4.38
CA ARG A 853 -10.47 17.92 5.74
C ARG A 853 -9.35 18.28 6.71
N LEU A 854 -8.11 17.95 6.38
CA LEU A 854 -6.95 18.26 7.22
C LEU A 854 -6.72 19.77 7.36
N GLU A 855 -6.87 20.55 6.28
CA GLU A 855 -6.79 22.02 6.29
C GLU A 855 -7.87 22.67 7.17
N SER A 856 -9.06 22.06 7.25
CA SER A 856 -10.22 22.64 7.95
C SER A 856 -10.37 22.20 9.40
N LEU A 857 -9.50 21.30 9.89
CA LEU A 857 -9.54 20.84 11.27
C LEU A 857 -9.19 21.97 12.25
N PRO A 858 -10.07 22.29 13.22
CA PRO A 858 -9.71 23.11 14.36
C PRO A 858 -8.58 22.46 15.14
N LYS A 859 -7.67 23.26 15.70
CA LYS A 859 -6.56 22.76 16.53
C LYS A 859 -7.06 21.89 17.70
N GLU A 860 -8.22 22.20 18.29
CA GLU A 860 -8.78 21.42 19.40
C GLU A 860 -9.38 20.05 18.98
N GLN A 861 -9.61 19.82 17.67
CA GLN A 861 -10.13 18.55 17.13
C GLN A 861 -9.04 17.63 16.58
N SER A 862 -7.78 17.96 16.85
CA SER A 862 -6.63 17.23 16.39
C SER A 862 -5.73 16.95 17.58
N LEU A 863 -5.65 15.69 18.03
CA LEU A 863 -4.55 15.29 18.92
C LEU A 863 -3.21 15.40 18.17
N ALA A 864 -3.24 15.34 16.83
CA ALA A 864 -2.08 15.68 16.02
C ALA A 864 -1.65 17.17 16.10
N ALA A 865 -2.48 18.09 16.60
CA ALA A 865 -2.04 19.47 16.87
C ALA A 865 -1.18 19.59 18.14
N ASP A 866 -1.26 18.60 19.03
CA ASP A 866 -0.40 18.43 20.21
C ASP A 866 0.85 17.57 19.91
N SER A 867 0.95 17.10 18.66
CA SER A 867 2.05 16.33 18.10
C SER A 867 3.04 17.23 17.35
N TYR A 868 4.33 16.92 17.45
CA TYR A 868 5.33 17.55 16.59
C TYR A 868 5.72 16.70 15.37
N LEU A 869 5.04 15.58 15.13
CA LEU A 869 5.37 14.65 14.04
C LEU A 869 5.41 15.36 12.67
N ASP A 870 6.43 15.05 11.88
CA ASP A 870 6.75 15.65 10.58
C ASP A 870 7.02 17.18 10.64
N ALA A 871 7.06 17.78 11.83
CA ALA A 871 7.35 19.20 12.05
C ALA A 871 8.67 19.39 12.80
N VAL A 872 9.24 20.59 12.68
CA VAL A 872 10.39 21.02 13.50
C VAL A 872 9.84 21.52 14.83
N ALA A 873 10.09 20.78 15.91
CA ALA A 873 9.66 21.17 17.25
C ALA A 873 10.43 22.43 17.71
N PRO A 874 9.82 23.37 18.46
CA PRO A 874 10.56 24.48 19.05
C PRO A 874 11.62 23.96 20.03
N PHE A 875 12.83 24.52 20.03
CA PHE A 875 13.85 24.11 20.99
C PHE A 875 13.40 24.43 22.43
N PRO A 876 13.58 23.52 23.40
CA PRO A 876 12.99 23.69 24.72
C PRO A 876 13.62 24.82 25.53
N ARG A 877 12.83 25.38 26.45
CA ARG A 877 13.23 26.49 27.32
C ARG A 877 13.61 25.95 28.69
N VAL A 878 14.78 26.35 29.17
CA VAL A 878 15.35 25.79 30.40
C VAL A 878 15.82 26.90 31.32
N THR A 879 15.64 26.71 32.63
CA THR A 879 16.19 27.63 33.64
C THR A 879 17.70 27.53 33.69
N ARG A 880 18.21 26.29 33.67
CA ARG A 880 19.65 25.98 33.67
C ARG A 880 19.90 24.57 33.18
N TRP A 881 21.13 24.32 32.75
CA TRP A 881 21.65 22.97 32.49
C TRP A 881 22.26 22.40 33.78
N ALA A 882 21.79 21.22 34.21
CA ALA A 882 22.35 20.47 35.33
C ALA A 882 23.55 19.62 34.91
N GLN A 883 23.58 19.17 33.65
CA GLN A 883 24.66 18.43 33.02
C GLN A 883 24.77 18.82 31.54
N GLY A 884 25.98 19.03 31.03
CA GLY A 884 26.20 19.46 29.64
C GLY A 884 25.61 20.84 29.33
N LYS A 885 25.46 21.16 28.05
CA LYS A 885 24.78 22.36 27.55
C LYS A 885 24.29 22.14 26.13
N ARG A 886 23.13 22.71 25.79
CA ARG A 886 22.63 22.83 24.41
C ARG A 886 21.95 24.19 24.20
N THR A 887 21.94 24.67 22.96
CA THR A 887 21.29 25.96 22.60
C THR A 887 20.31 25.87 21.44
N SER A 888 20.44 24.87 20.56
CA SER A 888 19.50 24.68 19.44
C SER A 888 19.56 23.24 18.88
N TRP A 889 18.65 22.92 17.96
CA TRP A 889 18.66 21.64 17.25
C TRP A 889 19.84 21.50 16.29
N GLU A 890 20.28 22.60 15.67
CA GLU A 890 21.37 22.67 14.69
C GLU A 890 22.74 22.38 15.28
N GLU A 891 22.92 22.60 16.59
CA GLU A 891 24.23 22.61 17.25
C GLU A 891 25.06 21.34 17.00
N LYS A 892 24.41 20.18 16.88
CA LYS A 892 25.06 18.89 16.66
C LYS A 892 25.20 18.49 15.19
N GLY A 893 24.67 19.31 14.27
CA GLY A 893 24.71 19.05 12.84
C GLY A 893 23.78 17.91 12.40
N LEU A 894 24.19 17.16 11.37
CA LEU A 894 23.40 16.14 10.69
C LEU A 894 23.40 14.80 11.45
N VAL A 895 22.84 14.80 12.66
CA VAL A 895 22.72 13.62 13.51
C VAL A 895 21.30 13.45 14.06
N PRO A 896 20.81 12.21 14.23
CA PRO A 896 19.52 11.99 14.88
C PRO A 896 19.61 12.37 16.36
N GLN A 897 18.54 12.92 16.90
CA GLN A 897 18.50 13.40 18.29
C GLN A 897 17.30 12.79 19.03
N LEU A 898 17.52 12.33 20.27
CA LEU A 898 16.44 11.89 21.16
C LEU A 898 16.28 12.90 22.28
N PHE A 899 15.11 13.54 22.31
CA PHE A 899 14.72 14.47 23.36
C PHE A 899 13.78 13.79 24.36
N VAL A 900 14.12 13.85 25.65
CA VAL A 900 13.41 13.13 26.73
C VAL A 900 12.89 14.08 27.81
N LEU A 901 11.60 13.98 28.11
CA LEU A 901 10.94 14.69 29.21
C LEU A 901 10.61 13.71 30.33
N TRP A 902 11.05 14.00 31.55
CA TRP A 902 10.94 13.08 32.69
C TRP A 902 10.90 13.83 34.03
N ASN A 903 10.61 13.15 35.14
CA ASN A 903 10.82 13.70 36.48
C ASN A 903 11.35 12.62 37.45
N ILE A 904 11.90 13.06 38.58
CA ILE A 904 12.53 12.15 39.56
C ILE A 904 11.53 11.10 40.06
N ASP A 905 10.30 11.51 40.40
CA ASP A 905 9.31 10.61 40.99
C ASP A 905 8.86 9.53 39.99
N GLN A 906 8.72 9.89 38.71
CA GLN A 906 8.42 8.96 37.62
C GLN A 906 9.60 8.04 37.34
N ASN A 907 10.84 8.54 37.29
CA ASN A 907 12.02 7.70 37.06
C ASN A 907 12.25 6.70 38.21
N ASN A 908 11.83 7.03 39.44
CA ASN A 908 11.87 6.09 40.56
C ASN A 908 10.88 4.92 40.41
N VAL A 909 9.77 5.13 39.69
CA VAL A 909 8.76 4.10 39.45
C VAL A 909 9.03 3.32 38.15
N ILE A 910 9.55 4.02 37.14
CA ILE A 910 9.90 3.48 35.81
C ILE A 910 11.32 4.01 35.48
N PRO A 911 12.39 3.34 35.96
CA PRO A 911 13.76 3.80 35.75
C PRO A 911 14.20 3.70 34.30
N ILE A 912 14.25 4.83 33.59
CA ILE A 912 14.68 4.92 32.19
C ILE A 912 16.15 5.31 32.04
N ASP A 913 16.81 5.79 33.10
CA ASP A 913 18.19 6.28 33.05
C ASP A 913 19.18 5.21 32.58
N GLY A 914 19.05 3.98 33.08
CA GLY A 914 19.88 2.85 32.65
C GLY A 914 19.69 2.50 31.18
N TRP A 915 18.43 2.41 30.76
CA TRP A 915 18.06 2.11 29.38
C TRP A 915 18.57 3.19 28.40
N LEU A 916 18.45 4.48 28.74
CA LEU A 916 18.96 5.56 27.89
C LEU A 916 20.49 5.50 27.71
N ARG A 917 21.25 5.12 28.74
CA ARG A 917 22.71 4.94 28.64
C ARG A 917 23.07 3.79 27.70
N ASP A 918 22.32 2.68 27.77
CA ASP A 918 22.52 1.54 26.89
C ASP A 918 22.15 1.90 25.45
N LEU A 919 21.07 2.66 25.26
CA LEU A 919 20.64 3.18 23.96
C LEU A 919 21.71 4.09 23.31
N GLU A 920 22.26 5.05 24.06
CA GLU A 920 23.34 5.93 23.58
C GLU A 920 24.54 5.10 23.11
N ARG A 921 24.94 4.08 23.90
CA ARG A 921 26.08 3.21 23.57
C ARG A 921 25.82 2.38 22.32
N GLN A 922 24.64 1.78 22.24
CA GLN A 922 24.25 0.93 21.11
C GLN A 922 24.22 1.72 19.80
N TYR A 923 23.69 2.95 19.83
CA TYR A 923 23.49 3.76 18.64
C TYR A 923 24.55 4.85 18.40
N ALA A 924 25.60 4.89 19.23
CA ALA A 924 26.76 5.77 19.04
C ALA A 924 27.40 5.70 17.64
N PRO A 925 27.54 4.52 16.97
CA PRO A 925 28.06 4.45 15.60
C PRO A 925 27.22 5.23 14.58
N TYR A 926 25.92 5.35 14.81
CA TYR A 926 24.97 6.05 13.94
C TYR A 926 24.82 7.54 14.30
N GLY A 927 25.44 7.97 15.41
CA GLY A 927 25.49 9.37 15.83
C GLY A 927 24.31 9.83 16.67
N LEU A 928 23.55 8.91 17.29
CA LEU A 928 22.42 9.29 18.16
C LEU A 928 22.89 10.19 19.30
N GLU A 929 22.30 11.37 19.40
CA GLU A 929 22.55 12.34 20.48
C GLU A 929 21.32 12.42 21.40
N ILE A 930 21.50 12.13 22.69
CA ILE A 930 20.41 12.18 23.68
C ILE A 930 20.53 13.45 24.51
N PHE A 931 19.40 14.11 24.78
CA PHE A 931 19.33 15.10 25.86
C PHE A 931 17.96 15.07 26.53
N SER A 932 17.90 15.53 27.77
CA SER A 932 16.71 15.43 28.59
C SER A 932 16.42 16.68 29.40
N ILE A 933 15.14 16.86 29.73
CA ILE A 933 14.66 17.95 30.57
C ILE A 933 13.82 17.37 31.69
N THR A 934 14.15 17.77 32.91
CA THR A 934 13.38 17.47 34.11
C THR A 934 12.52 18.67 34.54
N THR A 935 11.45 18.42 35.27
CA THR A 935 10.54 19.46 35.75
C THR A 935 11.27 20.46 36.68
N TYR A 936 10.79 21.71 36.72
CA TYR A 936 11.33 22.73 37.62
C TYR A 936 11.23 22.35 39.10
N LEU A 937 10.32 21.44 39.47
CA LEU A 937 10.17 20.93 40.84
C LEU A 937 11.40 20.12 41.31
N ASP A 938 12.19 19.59 40.37
CA ASP A 938 13.37 18.77 40.65
C ASP A 938 14.66 19.58 40.77
N ASP A 939 14.62 20.89 40.57
CA ASP A 939 15.81 21.77 40.49
C ASP A 939 16.77 21.59 41.67
N LEU A 940 16.24 21.53 42.89
CA LEU A 940 17.05 21.41 44.11
C LEU A 940 17.62 19.99 44.31
N ARG A 941 16.99 18.97 43.70
CA ARG A 941 17.33 17.54 43.90
C ARG A 941 18.19 16.97 42.76
N ILE A 942 18.08 17.52 41.56
CA ILE A 942 18.63 16.94 40.33
C ILE A 942 20.15 16.72 40.38
N GLY A 943 20.90 17.64 40.98
CA GLY A 943 22.37 17.54 41.04
C GLY A 943 22.87 16.37 41.90
N ALA A 944 22.14 16.02 42.97
CA ALA A 944 22.43 14.82 43.76
C ALA A 944 21.91 13.56 43.03
N TYR A 945 20.70 13.65 42.48
CA TYR A 945 20.05 12.53 41.79
C TYR A 945 20.88 11.99 40.61
N LEU A 946 21.43 12.87 39.77
CA LEU A 946 22.25 12.46 38.61
C LEU A 946 23.56 11.74 38.97
N LYS A 947 24.03 11.84 40.23
CA LYS A 947 25.21 11.08 40.69
C LYS A 947 24.88 9.61 40.92
N GLU A 948 23.66 9.32 41.36
CA GLU A 948 23.16 7.97 41.62
C GLU A 948 22.49 7.37 40.38
N HIS A 949 21.87 8.22 39.56
CA HIS A 949 21.12 7.87 38.34
C HIS A 949 21.65 8.68 37.13
N PRO A 950 22.82 8.33 36.56
CA PRO A 950 23.45 9.14 35.53
C PRO A 950 22.68 9.11 34.19
N PHE A 951 22.20 10.25 33.70
CA PHE A 951 21.60 10.33 32.36
C PHE A 951 22.68 10.58 31.29
N PRO A 952 22.52 10.04 30.07
CA PRO A 952 23.41 10.35 28.95
C PRO A 952 23.24 11.80 28.45
N GLY A 953 24.25 12.29 27.74
CA GLY A 953 24.24 13.61 27.12
C GLY A 953 23.97 14.79 28.06
N ALA A 954 23.10 15.70 27.65
CA ALA A 954 22.80 16.92 28.40
C ALA A 954 21.48 16.80 29.19
N VAL A 955 21.44 17.35 30.40
CA VAL A 955 20.25 17.36 31.28
C VAL A 955 19.98 18.79 31.72
N ALA A 956 18.76 19.27 31.52
CA ALA A 956 18.35 20.60 31.95
C ALA A 956 17.12 20.57 32.87
N VAL A 957 16.90 21.69 33.55
CA VAL A 957 15.73 21.93 34.40
C VAL A 957 14.80 22.90 33.68
N ASP A 958 13.52 22.55 33.60
CA ASP A 958 12.50 23.36 32.94
C ASP A 958 12.35 24.75 33.59
N VAL A 959 11.74 25.68 32.86
CA VAL A 959 11.35 27.01 33.35
C VAL A 959 10.05 26.90 34.13
N LYS A 960 10.04 27.44 35.35
CA LYS A 960 8.83 27.57 36.15
C LYS A 960 7.86 28.56 35.49
N ASN A 961 6.62 28.14 35.30
CA ASN A 961 5.49 28.97 34.87
C ASN A 961 4.36 28.94 35.91
N GLU A 962 3.16 29.38 35.54
CA GLU A 962 1.97 29.40 36.40
C GLU A 962 1.37 28.01 36.64
N THR A 963 1.80 26.98 35.91
CA THR A 963 1.29 25.62 36.07
C THR A 963 2.23 24.69 36.82
N VAL A 964 1.74 23.48 37.08
CA VAL A 964 2.44 22.49 37.91
C VAL A 964 3.67 21.89 37.20
N TRP A 965 3.72 21.94 35.86
CA TRP A 965 4.70 21.19 35.07
C TRP A 965 5.92 22.01 34.62
N GLY A 966 5.72 23.26 34.18
CA GLY A 966 6.75 24.12 33.60
C GLY A 966 6.50 24.48 32.11
N GLU A 967 7.19 25.49 31.57
CA GLU A 967 6.97 26.00 30.21
C GLU A 967 7.21 24.93 29.13
N THR A 968 8.31 24.18 29.21
CA THR A 968 8.61 23.14 28.23
C THR A 968 7.63 21.98 28.35
N PHE A 969 7.27 21.57 29.56
CA PHE A 969 6.35 20.45 29.75
C PHE A 969 4.95 20.76 29.21
N GLU A 970 4.50 22.01 29.30
CA GLU A 970 3.27 22.47 28.62
C GLU A 970 3.41 22.51 27.10
N LEU A 971 4.51 23.08 26.61
CA LEU A 971 4.80 23.17 25.18
C LEU A 971 4.76 21.78 24.54
N TYR A 972 5.30 20.80 25.24
CA TYR A 972 5.30 19.38 24.88
C TYR A 972 4.22 18.60 25.63
N LYS A 973 3.06 19.22 25.89
CA LYS A 973 1.76 18.57 26.14
C LYS A 973 1.82 17.33 27.03
N ILE A 974 2.54 17.42 28.16
CA ILE A 974 2.75 16.29 29.06
C ILE A 974 1.44 15.79 29.68
N GLU A 975 0.40 16.62 29.78
CA GLU A 975 -0.92 16.14 30.22
C GLU A 975 -1.53 15.10 29.24
N THR A 976 -1.31 15.30 27.93
CA THR A 976 -1.77 14.39 26.87
C THR A 976 -0.86 13.16 26.73
N TYR A 977 0.45 13.37 26.74
CA TYR A 977 1.45 12.33 26.39
C TYR A 977 2.13 11.66 27.59
N ARG A 978 1.97 12.22 28.80
CA ARG A 978 2.51 11.72 30.07
C ARG A 978 4.03 11.64 30.12
N LEU A 979 4.55 11.23 31.28
CA LEU A 979 5.97 11.01 31.52
C LEU A 979 6.24 9.50 31.66
N PRO A 980 7.35 9.01 31.10
CA PRO A 980 8.32 9.77 30.31
C PRO A 980 7.85 9.98 28.86
N ARG A 981 7.98 11.21 28.34
CA ARG A 981 7.72 11.52 26.92
C ARG A 981 9.03 11.58 26.16
N LEU A 982 9.11 10.85 25.06
CA LEU A 982 10.28 10.78 24.19
C LEU A 982 9.94 11.36 22.82
N ILE A 983 10.90 12.02 22.20
CA ILE A 983 10.78 12.66 20.89
C ILE A 983 12.03 12.37 20.08
N LEU A 984 11.89 11.58 19.02
CA LEU A 984 12.94 11.24 18.08
C LEU A 984 12.93 12.23 16.92
N VAL A 985 14.07 12.89 16.71
CA VAL A 985 14.27 13.94 15.72
C VAL A 985 15.26 13.43 14.66
N ASP A 986 14.89 13.58 13.39
CA ASP A 986 15.70 13.23 12.23
C ASP A 986 16.82 14.28 12.00
N ILE A 987 17.76 13.97 11.10
CA ILE A 987 18.88 14.84 10.71
C ILE A 987 18.41 16.13 10.01
N ASP A 988 17.17 16.17 9.51
CA ASP A 988 16.50 17.35 8.97
C ASP A 988 15.71 18.17 10.02
N GLN A 989 15.87 17.78 11.30
CA GLN A 989 15.24 18.39 12.48
C GLN A 989 13.73 18.16 12.62
N ARG A 990 13.11 17.39 11.74
CA ARG A 990 11.71 17.02 11.89
C ARG A 990 11.57 15.87 12.88
N VAL A 991 10.52 15.91 13.69
CA VAL A 991 10.18 14.78 14.56
C VAL A 991 9.68 13.64 13.70
N VAL A 992 10.28 12.47 13.84
CA VAL A 992 9.88 11.24 13.14
C VAL A 992 9.15 10.25 14.04
N TRP A 993 9.27 10.41 15.36
CA TRP A 993 8.49 9.65 16.33
C TRP A 993 8.38 10.40 17.66
N GLU A 994 7.28 10.21 18.37
CA GLU A 994 7.07 10.70 19.72
C GLU A 994 6.10 9.80 20.49
N GLY A 995 6.30 9.65 21.80
CA GLY A 995 5.46 8.82 22.64
C GLY A 995 6.11 8.41 23.98
N ASP A 996 5.40 7.54 24.70
CA ASP A 996 5.93 6.83 25.88
C ASP A 996 6.74 5.59 25.43
N PRO A 997 7.81 5.20 26.15
CA PRO A 997 8.66 4.08 25.74
C PRO A 997 8.02 2.69 25.94
N GLY A 998 6.85 2.60 26.58
CA GLY A 998 6.07 1.37 26.76
C GLY A 998 6.38 0.58 28.03
N PHE A 999 7.19 1.13 28.95
CA PHE A 999 7.66 0.39 30.12
C PHE A 999 6.62 0.33 31.25
N LYS A 1000 6.56 -0.82 31.94
CA LYS A 1000 5.70 -1.03 33.11
C LYS A 1000 6.39 -0.53 34.39
N LYS A 1001 5.62 -0.35 35.48
CA LYS A 1001 6.15 -0.05 36.82
C LYS A 1001 7.20 -1.11 37.22
N GLY A 1002 8.35 -0.67 37.73
CA GLY A 1002 9.51 -1.53 38.00
C GLY A 1002 10.62 -1.41 36.96
N GLY A 1003 10.37 -0.68 35.87
CA GLY A 1003 11.35 -0.33 34.85
C GLY A 1003 11.61 -1.40 33.81
N PRO A 1004 12.36 -1.07 32.75
CA PRO A 1004 12.77 -2.04 31.76
C PRO A 1004 13.65 -3.10 32.42
N LYS A 1005 13.30 -4.37 32.20
CA LYS A 1005 14.20 -5.50 32.45
C LYS A 1005 15.33 -5.47 31.42
N GLN A 1006 16.47 -6.04 31.75
CA GLN A 1006 17.59 -6.14 30.81
C GLN A 1006 17.13 -6.85 29.52
N GLY A 1007 17.24 -6.18 28.37
CA GLY A 1007 16.78 -6.67 27.07
C GLY A 1007 15.28 -6.47 26.77
N GLU A 1008 14.55 -5.75 27.62
CA GLU A 1008 13.16 -5.35 27.34
C GLU A 1008 13.14 -4.27 26.23
N GLY A 1009 12.40 -4.54 25.16
CA GLY A 1009 12.27 -3.62 24.02
C GLY A 1009 11.34 -2.44 24.33
N SER A 1010 11.54 -1.34 23.60
CA SER A 1010 10.76 -0.11 23.69
C SER A 1010 9.98 0.17 22.41
N TYR A 1011 8.88 0.91 22.51
CA TYR A 1011 8.17 1.44 21.33
C TYR A 1011 9.03 2.38 20.46
N LEU A 1012 10.17 2.89 20.98
CA LEU A 1012 11.14 3.69 20.24
C LEU A 1012 12.02 2.89 19.27
N ASP A 1013 12.26 1.60 19.55
CA ASP A 1013 13.32 0.83 18.89
C ASP A 1013 13.11 0.77 17.38
N ALA A 1014 11.91 0.41 16.96
CA ALA A 1014 11.60 0.21 15.56
C ALA A 1014 11.54 1.53 14.73
N PRO A 1015 10.99 2.66 15.24
CA PRO A 1015 11.17 3.97 14.61
C PRO A 1015 12.64 4.40 14.45
N LEU A 1016 13.48 4.12 15.44
CA LEU A 1016 14.91 4.46 15.39
C LEU A 1016 15.65 3.63 14.33
N GLU A 1017 15.38 2.32 14.25
CA GLU A 1017 15.93 1.44 13.21
C GLU A 1017 15.51 1.86 11.80
N GLU A 1018 14.24 2.25 11.64
CA GLU A 1018 13.71 2.72 10.36
C GLU A 1018 14.38 4.03 9.93
N LEU A 1019 14.58 4.97 10.87
CA LEU A 1019 15.32 6.20 10.61
C LEU A 1019 16.75 5.91 10.15
N ILE A 1020 17.43 4.99 10.82
CA ILE A 1020 18.81 4.58 10.50
C ILE A 1020 18.88 4.02 9.08
N ALA A 1021 17.95 3.11 8.74
CA ALA A 1021 17.90 2.48 7.42
C ALA A 1021 17.55 3.49 6.32
N LYS A 1022 16.49 4.28 6.54
CA LYS A 1022 16.00 5.29 5.59
C LYS A 1022 17.07 6.31 5.23
N ARG A 1023 17.77 6.85 6.22
CA ARG A 1023 18.81 7.89 6.02
C ARG A 1023 20.20 7.32 5.78
N ARG A 1024 20.37 6.00 5.83
CA ARG A 1024 21.68 5.32 5.68
C ARG A 1024 22.73 5.94 6.61
N LEU A 1025 22.35 6.21 7.87
CA LEU A 1025 23.09 7.13 8.77
C LEU A 1025 24.56 6.76 8.95
N LYS A 1026 24.88 5.46 9.00
CA LYS A 1026 26.26 4.96 9.12
C LYS A 1026 27.11 5.38 7.92
N GLU A 1027 26.58 5.21 6.71
CA GLU A 1027 27.28 5.56 5.46
C GLU A 1027 27.35 7.07 5.28
N LEU A 1028 26.26 7.77 5.57
CA LEU A 1028 26.23 9.23 5.51
C LEU A 1028 27.28 9.85 6.44
N ARG A 1029 27.37 9.40 7.70
CA ARG A 1029 28.33 9.90 8.67
C ARG A 1029 29.77 9.63 8.25
N ALA A 1030 30.06 8.41 7.79
CA ALA A 1030 31.38 8.05 7.28
C ALA A 1030 31.74 8.91 6.06
N TRP A 1031 30.79 9.14 5.16
CA TRP A 1031 30.97 9.96 3.97
C TRP A 1031 31.19 11.43 4.31
N ILE A 1032 30.41 12.04 5.21
CA ILE A 1032 30.59 13.44 5.65
C ILE A 1032 31.98 13.61 6.26
N GLY A 1033 32.39 12.70 7.15
CA GLY A 1033 33.72 12.75 7.76
C GLY A 1033 34.83 12.69 6.71
N ALA A 1034 34.73 11.81 5.72
CA ALA A 1034 35.69 11.72 4.61
C ALA A 1034 35.64 12.96 3.69
N TRP A 1035 34.44 13.47 3.42
CA TRP A 1035 34.20 14.65 2.59
C TRP A 1035 34.87 15.88 3.19
N GLU A 1036 34.61 16.17 4.46
CA GLU A 1036 35.15 17.36 5.13
C GLU A 1036 36.65 17.28 5.38
N SER A 1037 37.15 16.11 5.78
CA SER A 1037 38.57 15.93 6.12
C SER A 1037 39.50 15.82 4.90
N SER A 1038 39.03 15.30 3.77
CA SER A 1038 39.92 14.95 2.65
C SER A 1038 39.39 15.34 1.27
N ALA A 1039 38.16 14.95 0.91
CA ALA A 1039 37.69 15.12 -0.47
C ALA A 1039 37.36 16.57 -0.84
N LEU A 1040 36.77 17.34 0.08
CA LEU A 1040 36.51 18.77 -0.13
C LEU A 1040 37.82 19.57 -0.18
N PRO A 1041 38.80 19.38 0.73
CA PRO A 1041 40.13 19.95 0.55
C PRO A 1041 40.79 19.59 -0.79
N ALA A 1042 40.73 18.31 -1.21
CA ALA A 1042 41.29 17.87 -2.49
C ALA A 1042 40.60 18.52 -3.69
N LEU A 1043 39.26 18.58 -3.68
CA LEU A 1043 38.49 19.24 -4.73
C LEU A 1043 38.83 20.73 -4.83
N ARG A 1044 38.97 21.42 -3.68
CA ARG A 1044 39.40 22.83 -3.62
C ARG A 1044 40.83 23.03 -4.13
N ALA A 1045 41.69 22.04 -3.95
CA ALA A 1045 43.07 22.03 -4.47
C ALA A 1045 43.15 21.65 -5.97
N GLY A 1046 42.03 21.30 -6.61
CA GLY A 1046 41.99 20.85 -8.01
C GLY A 1046 42.41 19.39 -8.22
N ASP A 1047 42.61 18.61 -7.15
CA ASP A 1047 42.89 17.18 -7.22
C ASP A 1047 41.57 16.39 -7.33
N LEU A 1048 41.04 16.36 -8.55
CA LEU A 1048 39.82 15.59 -8.84
C LEU A 1048 40.03 14.09 -8.63
N ALA A 1049 41.23 13.55 -8.84
CA ALA A 1049 41.46 12.11 -8.69
C ALA A 1049 41.23 11.65 -7.25
N ALA A 1050 41.67 12.44 -6.27
CA ALA A 1050 41.42 12.18 -4.85
C ALA A 1050 39.96 12.49 -4.43
N ALA A 1051 39.32 13.50 -5.02
CA ALA A 1051 37.94 13.87 -4.69
C ALA A 1051 36.86 12.98 -5.34
N LEU A 1052 37.15 12.43 -6.52
CA LEU A 1052 36.17 11.74 -7.37
C LEU A 1052 35.49 10.52 -6.73
N PRO A 1053 36.17 9.66 -5.94
CA PRO A 1053 35.50 8.58 -5.22
C PRO A 1053 34.37 9.09 -4.32
N ALA A 1054 34.62 10.15 -3.54
CA ALA A 1054 33.61 10.74 -2.66
C ALA A 1054 32.47 11.40 -3.46
N LEU A 1055 32.78 12.08 -4.57
CA LEU A 1055 31.77 12.66 -5.47
C LEU A 1055 30.83 11.60 -6.06
N ARG A 1056 31.38 10.44 -6.47
CA ARG A 1056 30.58 9.32 -6.99
C ARG A 1056 29.72 8.68 -5.91
N GLU A 1057 30.29 8.44 -4.72
CA GLU A 1057 29.53 7.89 -3.60
C GLU A 1057 28.38 8.81 -3.17
N ALA A 1058 28.55 10.13 -3.29
CA ALA A 1058 27.49 11.11 -2.99
C ALA A 1058 26.19 10.87 -3.79
N ARG A 1059 26.25 10.28 -5.00
CA ARG A 1059 25.06 9.96 -5.81
C ARG A 1059 24.10 8.97 -5.15
N LYS A 1060 24.62 8.14 -4.23
CA LYS A 1060 23.83 7.13 -3.51
C LYS A 1060 23.19 7.68 -2.23
N LEU A 1061 23.49 8.94 -1.90
CA LEU A 1061 23.02 9.62 -0.69
C LEU A 1061 21.96 10.67 -1.03
N GLU A 1062 21.12 10.99 -0.05
CA GLU A 1062 19.97 11.89 -0.25
C GLU A 1062 20.41 13.36 -0.41
N ARG A 1063 20.10 13.92 -1.58
CA ARG A 1063 20.47 15.30 -1.95
C ARG A 1063 19.84 16.36 -1.06
N GLN A 1064 18.55 16.21 -0.75
CA GLN A 1064 17.72 17.30 -0.22
C GLN A 1064 18.07 17.69 1.23
N ILE A 1065 18.73 16.80 1.97
CA ILE A 1065 18.78 16.87 3.43
C ILE A 1065 20.19 17.17 3.95
N ALA A 1066 21.22 16.80 3.21
CA ALA A 1066 22.61 17.04 3.59
C ALA A 1066 23.25 18.05 2.61
N PRO A 1067 23.39 19.35 2.98
CA PRO A 1067 24.04 20.34 2.13
C PRO A 1067 25.42 19.92 1.59
N PRO A 1068 26.28 19.20 2.36
CA PRO A 1068 27.53 18.68 1.82
C PRO A 1068 27.32 17.67 0.66
N VAL A 1069 26.32 16.80 0.76
CA VAL A 1069 25.97 15.84 -0.30
C VAL A 1069 25.48 16.58 -1.55
N ALA A 1070 24.58 17.55 -1.39
CA ALA A 1070 24.10 18.38 -2.50
C ALA A 1070 25.28 19.08 -3.21
N SER A 1071 26.18 19.68 -2.43
CA SER A 1071 27.38 20.34 -2.97
C SER A 1071 28.28 19.37 -3.74
N ALA A 1072 28.47 18.15 -3.25
CA ALA A 1072 29.25 17.13 -3.94
C ALA A 1072 28.58 16.66 -5.24
N GLN A 1073 27.27 16.40 -5.21
CA GLN A 1073 26.51 16.02 -6.39
C GLN A 1073 26.48 17.13 -7.45
N ASP A 1074 26.37 18.40 -7.03
CA ASP A 1074 26.42 19.56 -7.92
C ASP A 1074 27.78 19.70 -8.58
N ALA A 1075 28.86 19.53 -7.82
CA ALA A 1075 30.20 19.56 -8.38
C ALA A 1075 30.40 18.46 -9.45
N LEU A 1076 29.88 17.25 -9.19
CA LEU A 1076 29.96 16.15 -10.15
C LEU A 1076 29.07 16.40 -11.38
N GLN A 1077 27.84 16.88 -11.19
CA GLN A 1077 26.92 17.15 -12.29
C GLN A 1077 27.44 18.28 -13.18
N LEU A 1078 27.91 19.37 -12.58
CA LEU A 1078 28.52 20.49 -13.30
C LEU A 1078 29.70 20.03 -14.15
N LEU A 1079 30.52 19.13 -13.62
CA LEU A 1079 31.62 18.53 -14.35
C LEU A 1079 31.14 17.67 -15.53
N GLU A 1080 30.14 16.81 -15.32
CA GLU A 1080 29.60 15.96 -16.38
C GLU A 1080 28.90 16.76 -17.49
N ASP A 1081 28.18 17.82 -17.14
CA ASP A 1081 27.53 18.74 -18.09
C ASP A 1081 28.57 19.51 -18.90
N ALA A 1082 29.63 19.98 -18.24
CA ALA A 1082 30.74 20.66 -18.91
C ALA A 1082 31.42 19.73 -19.93
N VAL A 1083 31.56 18.44 -19.61
CA VAL A 1083 32.14 17.44 -20.52
C VAL A 1083 31.19 17.09 -21.67
N ALA A 1084 29.87 17.09 -21.44
CA ALA A 1084 28.87 16.78 -22.47
C ALA A 1084 28.69 17.90 -23.52
N ALA A 1085 29.03 19.15 -23.17
CA ALA A 1085 28.83 20.32 -24.03
C ALA A 1085 30.14 21.14 -24.24
N PRO A 1086 31.14 20.58 -24.96
CA PRO A 1086 32.46 21.18 -25.08
C PRO A 1086 32.46 22.58 -25.72
N ASP A 1087 31.61 22.85 -26.72
CA ASP A 1087 31.58 24.15 -27.39
C ASP A 1087 31.10 25.28 -26.47
N GLY A 1088 30.05 25.00 -25.67
CA GLY A 1088 29.54 25.95 -24.68
C GLY A 1088 30.53 26.20 -23.55
N LEU A 1089 31.28 25.17 -23.15
CA LEU A 1089 32.37 25.27 -22.17
C LEU A 1089 33.51 26.15 -22.70
N ILE A 1090 33.97 25.92 -23.93
CA ILE A 1090 35.04 26.71 -24.57
C ILE A 1090 34.67 28.20 -24.61
N ALA A 1091 33.45 28.52 -25.04
CA ALA A 1091 32.97 29.91 -25.10
C ALA A 1091 32.99 30.58 -23.72
N LYS A 1092 32.50 29.90 -22.67
CA LYS A 1092 32.52 30.41 -21.29
C LYS A 1092 33.94 30.61 -20.75
N LEU A 1093 34.88 29.72 -21.08
CA LEU A 1093 36.28 29.87 -20.66
C LEU A 1093 36.93 31.08 -21.31
N GLN A 1094 36.63 31.36 -22.57
CA GLN A 1094 37.11 32.54 -23.28
C GLN A 1094 36.49 33.84 -22.73
N GLU A 1095 35.20 33.82 -22.38
CA GLU A 1095 34.51 34.97 -21.79
C GLU A 1095 35.03 35.29 -20.36
N SER A 1096 35.33 34.26 -19.58
CA SER A 1096 35.74 34.40 -18.17
C SER A 1096 37.25 34.49 -17.94
N GLY A 1097 38.07 34.43 -19.00
CA GLY A 1097 39.54 34.42 -18.89
C GLY A 1097 40.11 33.13 -18.28
N GLY A 1098 39.37 32.01 -18.37
CA GLY A 1098 39.70 30.70 -17.83
C GLY A 1098 40.43 29.77 -18.81
N GLU A 1099 41.00 30.29 -19.90
CA GLU A 1099 41.55 29.50 -21.01
C GLU A 1099 42.72 28.58 -20.60
N ALA A 1100 43.37 28.87 -19.48
CA ALA A 1100 44.47 28.08 -18.92
C ALA A 1100 44.04 26.71 -18.34
N CYS A 1101 42.73 26.48 -18.17
CA CYS A 1101 42.19 25.23 -17.60
C CYS A 1101 41.95 24.14 -18.66
N GLY A 1102 42.21 24.40 -19.94
CA GLY A 1102 41.91 23.49 -21.05
C GLY A 1102 42.56 22.11 -20.90
N GLY A 1103 43.86 22.07 -20.56
CA GLY A 1103 44.57 20.82 -20.28
C GLY A 1103 44.00 20.03 -19.08
N THR A 1104 43.66 20.73 -18.00
CA THR A 1104 43.08 20.13 -16.77
C THR A 1104 41.72 19.53 -17.04
N LEU A 1105 40.87 20.20 -17.82
CA LEU A 1105 39.53 19.72 -18.17
C LEU A 1105 39.58 18.45 -19.04
N ILE A 1106 40.57 18.32 -19.92
CA ILE A 1106 40.80 17.08 -20.67
C ILE A 1106 41.15 15.93 -19.72
N ALA A 1107 42.07 16.16 -18.78
CA ALA A 1107 42.45 15.15 -17.78
C ALA A 1107 41.25 14.78 -16.88
N TRP A 1108 40.43 15.75 -16.49
CA TRP A 1108 39.22 15.49 -15.72
C TRP A 1108 38.17 14.72 -16.50
N ALA A 1109 37.99 15.01 -17.79
CA ALA A 1109 37.09 14.28 -18.69
C ALA A 1109 37.47 12.79 -18.81
N GLU A 1110 38.78 12.50 -18.86
CA GLU A 1110 39.31 11.13 -18.81
C GLU A 1110 39.00 10.45 -17.47
N LEU A 1111 39.23 11.13 -16.34
CA LEU A 1111 38.97 10.60 -14.99
C LEU A 1111 37.49 10.25 -14.74
N VAL A 1112 36.57 11.07 -15.27
CA VAL A 1112 35.12 10.79 -15.16
C VAL A 1112 34.63 9.73 -16.15
N GLY A 1113 35.48 9.25 -17.06
CA GLY A 1113 35.16 8.21 -18.04
C GLY A 1113 34.41 8.72 -19.28
N LYS A 1114 34.46 10.02 -19.55
CA LYS A 1114 33.82 10.67 -20.70
C LYS A 1114 34.87 11.52 -21.46
N PRO A 1115 35.87 10.92 -22.13
CA PRO A 1115 36.88 11.69 -22.83
C PRO A 1115 36.25 12.53 -23.94
N PHE A 1116 36.71 13.77 -24.11
CA PHE A 1116 36.33 14.60 -25.26
C PHE A 1116 36.70 13.91 -26.57
N ASP A 1117 35.91 14.16 -27.62
CA ASP A 1117 36.28 13.75 -28.96
C ASP A 1117 37.55 14.48 -29.44
N LYS A 1118 38.18 13.94 -30.48
CA LYS A 1118 39.46 14.50 -30.99
C LYS A 1118 39.34 15.99 -31.35
N PRO A 1119 38.28 16.48 -32.03
CA PRO A 1119 38.08 17.90 -32.30
C PRO A 1119 37.97 18.77 -31.04
N ALA A 1120 37.12 18.42 -30.08
CA ALA A 1120 36.91 19.17 -28.85
C ALA A 1120 38.17 19.19 -27.98
N ALA A 1121 38.85 18.05 -27.84
CA ALA A 1121 40.13 17.98 -27.14
C ALA A 1121 41.21 18.85 -27.79
N ALA A 1122 41.26 18.91 -29.13
CA ALA A 1122 42.18 19.79 -29.84
C ALA A 1122 41.83 21.27 -29.65
N ALA A 1123 40.55 21.62 -29.63
CA ALA A 1123 40.09 23.00 -29.38
C ALA A 1123 40.44 23.45 -27.94
N LEU A 1124 40.19 22.61 -26.93
CA LEU A 1124 40.57 22.87 -25.55
C LEU A 1124 42.09 23.01 -25.37
N ARG A 1125 42.91 22.18 -26.03
CA ARG A 1125 44.39 22.33 -26.01
C ARG A 1125 44.88 23.62 -26.67
N LYS A 1126 44.12 24.21 -27.60
CA LYS A 1126 44.48 25.50 -28.19
C LYS A 1126 44.27 26.66 -27.22
N LEU A 1127 43.34 26.55 -26.27
CA LEU A 1127 43.10 27.57 -25.23
C LEU A 1127 44.34 27.76 -24.34
N ASP A 1128 45.03 26.67 -24.00
CA ASP A 1128 46.31 26.68 -23.29
C ASP A 1128 47.42 27.51 -23.97
N SER A 1129 47.29 27.72 -25.29
CA SER A 1129 48.24 28.48 -26.11
C SER A 1129 47.77 29.91 -26.40
N SER A 1130 46.62 30.31 -25.84
CA SER A 1130 46.14 31.70 -25.89
C SER A 1130 47.06 32.62 -25.08
N LYS A 1131 46.96 33.94 -25.30
CA LYS A 1131 47.72 34.94 -24.53
C LYS A 1131 47.48 34.77 -23.01
N SER A 1132 46.23 34.53 -22.60
CA SER A 1132 45.84 34.25 -21.22
C SER A 1132 46.41 32.93 -20.70
N GLY A 1133 46.35 31.86 -21.51
CA GLY A 1133 46.90 30.54 -21.16
C GLY A 1133 48.42 30.56 -20.94
N VAL A 1134 49.17 31.28 -21.80
CA VAL A 1134 50.62 31.45 -21.67
C VAL A 1134 50.98 32.28 -20.44
N ALA A 1135 50.21 33.34 -20.13
CA ALA A 1135 50.41 34.14 -18.93
C ALA A 1135 50.23 33.31 -17.64
N TRP A 1136 49.19 32.47 -17.57
CA TRP A 1136 48.95 31.56 -16.46
C TRP A 1136 50.04 30.49 -16.29
N LYS A 1137 50.54 29.89 -17.37
CA LYS A 1137 51.64 28.92 -17.29
C LYS A 1137 52.92 29.56 -16.76
N LYS A 1138 53.21 30.80 -17.17
CA LYS A 1138 54.33 31.58 -16.63
C LYS A 1138 54.13 31.90 -15.15
N LEU A 1139 52.90 32.24 -14.74
CA LEU A 1139 52.53 32.47 -13.35
C LEU A 1139 52.84 31.23 -12.50
N ILE A 1140 52.29 30.06 -12.86
CA ILE A 1140 52.46 28.80 -12.13
C ILE A 1140 53.96 28.45 -12.02
N ALA A 1141 54.70 28.50 -13.12
CA ALA A 1141 56.14 28.21 -13.13
C ALA A 1141 56.94 29.16 -12.23
N THR A 1142 56.54 30.44 -12.18
CA THR A 1142 57.14 31.44 -11.29
C THR A 1142 56.83 31.08 -9.84
N THR A 1143 55.56 30.89 -9.49
CA THR A 1143 55.13 30.54 -8.12
C THR A 1143 55.79 29.23 -7.64
N ASP A 1144 55.91 28.22 -8.49
CA ASP A 1144 56.57 26.95 -8.15
C ASP A 1144 58.08 27.12 -7.93
N ALA A 1145 58.76 27.94 -8.74
CA ALA A 1145 60.17 28.28 -8.51
C ALA A 1145 60.38 29.04 -7.19
N TRP A 1146 59.35 29.72 -6.69
CA TRP A 1146 59.36 30.44 -5.42
C TRP A 1146 58.99 29.58 -4.20
N LYS A 1147 58.25 28.46 -4.35
CA LYS A 1147 57.84 27.59 -3.24
C LYS A 1147 59.01 27.16 -2.34
N THR A 1148 60.16 26.79 -2.92
CA THR A 1148 61.37 26.41 -2.16
C THR A 1148 62.10 27.60 -1.54
N ARG A 1149 61.89 28.82 -2.08
CA ARG A 1149 62.53 30.06 -1.60
C ARG A 1149 61.77 30.68 -0.43
N LEU A 1150 60.47 30.41 -0.31
CA LEU A 1150 59.61 30.95 0.75
C LEU A 1150 59.76 30.24 2.10
N VAL A 1151 60.36 29.04 2.15
CA VAL A 1151 60.62 28.28 3.39
C VAL A 1151 61.92 28.73 4.08
N SER A 1152 62.26 30.02 4.04
CA SER A 1152 63.52 30.56 4.58
C SER A 1152 63.31 31.65 5.64
N PRO A 1153 64.32 32.00 6.45
CA PRO A 1153 64.23 33.09 7.43
C PRO A 1153 63.87 34.47 6.84
N LYS A 1154 63.97 34.66 5.52
CA LYS A 1154 63.57 35.87 4.79
C LYS A 1154 62.22 35.73 4.09
N ALA A 1155 61.32 34.89 4.62
CA ALA A 1155 60.05 34.55 3.99
C ALA A 1155 59.17 35.77 3.65
N GLU A 1156 59.06 36.75 4.56
CA GLU A 1156 58.25 37.97 4.33
C GLU A 1156 58.81 38.84 3.20
N GLU A 1157 60.12 39.08 3.18
CA GLU A 1157 60.79 39.86 2.12
C GLU A 1157 60.64 39.17 0.75
N ARG A 1158 60.75 37.83 0.74
CA ARG A 1158 60.58 37.00 -0.46
C ARG A 1158 59.12 36.90 -0.91
N ALA A 1159 58.17 36.91 0.01
CA ALA A 1159 56.75 36.96 -0.29
C ALA A 1159 56.37 38.31 -0.93
N ALA A 1160 56.93 39.42 -0.44
CA ALA A 1160 56.76 40.74 -1.05
C ALA A 1160 57.37 40.81 -2.47
N GLN A 1161 58.53 40.18 -2.68
CA GLN A 1161 59.15 40.08 -4.01
C GLN A 1161 58.31 39.23 -4.98
N LEU A 1162 57.80 38.09 -4.53
CA LEU A 1162 56.87 37.28 -5.32
C LEU A 1162 55.60 38.08 -5.65
N ALA A 1163 55.00 38.77 -4.68
CA ALA A 1163 53.80 39.60 -4.91
C ALA A 1163 54.06 40.66 -5.99
N ALA A 1164 55.18 41.39 -5.93
CA ALA A 1164 55.55 42.37 -6.94
C ALA A 1164 55.81 41.73 -8.33
N GLU A 1165 56.40 40.53 -8.38
CA GLU A 1165 56.65 39.79 -9.62
C GLU A 1165 55.34 39.27 -10.25
N LEU A 1166 54.37 38.87 -9.43
CA LEU A 1166 53.04 38.47 -9.87
C LEU A 1166 52.22 39.68 -10.34
N GLU A 1167 52.30 40.84 -9.66
CA GLU A 1167 51.64 42.10 -10.05
C GLU A 1167 52.13 42.63 -11.40
N ALA A 1168 53.38 42.35 -11.77
CA ALA A 1168 53.98 42.78 -13.03
C ALA A 1168 53.59 41.88 -14.24
N MET A 1169 52.82 40.80 -14.04
CA MET A 1169 52.46 39.88 -15.13
C MET A 1169 51.23 40.36 -15.94
N PRO A 1170 51.31 40.44 -17.28
CA PRO A 1170 50.19 40.88 -18.12
C PRO A 1170 49.14 39.77 -18.35
N GLY A 1171 47.85 40.09 -18.18
CA GLY A 1171 46.71 39.19 -18.37
C GLY A 1171 45.56 39.53 -17.41
N VAL A 1172 44.40 38.88 -17.54
CA VAL A 1172 43.16 39.06 -16.72
C VAL A 1172 43.34 38.57 -15.26
N LEU A 1173 44.47 38.91 -14.64
CA LEU A 1173 44.78 38.75 -13.22
C LEU A 1173 44.63 40.09 -12.47
N ALA A 1174 44.41 41.19 -13.20
CA ALA A 1174 44.29 42.53 -12.62
C ALA A 1174 42.98 42.76 -11.81
N ASP A 1175 41.92 41.99 -12.07
CA ASP A 1175 40.58 42.16 -11.46
C ASP A 1175 40.21 41.10 -10.40
N ARG A 1176 41.08 40.11 -10.10
CA ARG A 1176 40.89 39.19 -8.97
C ARG A 1176 41.95 39.46 -7.90
N LYS A 1177 41.81 40.59 -7.22
CA LYS A 1177 42.71 41.11 -6.18
C LYS A 1177 42.29 40.77 -4.73
N SER A 1178 41.59 39.66 -4.50
CA SER A 1178 41.27 39.16 -3.15
C SER A 1178 41.61 37.68 -3.00
#